data_AF-A0A0U1QW10-F1
#
_entry.id   AF-A0A0U1QW10-F1
#
_cell.length_a   1.000
_cell.length_b   1.000
_cell.length_c   1.000
_cell.angle_alpha   90.00
_cell.angle_beta   90.00
_cell.angle_gamma   90.00
#
_symmetry.space_group_name_H-M   'P 1'
#
loop_
_entity.id
_entity.type
_entity.pdbx_description
1 polymer ?
#
loop_
_entity_poly.entity_id
_entity_poly.type
_entity_poly.pdbx_seq_one_letter_code
_entity_poly.pdbx_strand_id
1 'polypeptide(L)'
;MAEPKPASWMPSHAAAQLCRQLQSLLPMHLLAPAAFEQILRYCGVRPGRQAWRLFLSRTLLLAGSLAVICGVIFFFAWNWAAMPAMAKFGIIELLIVALAILIWWRWYDAVSRTTLLAAGFLFGALFAVFGQIYQTGADSWELFRAWALILLPLALLSRQGGLWFLTWLVTNIGLNLFFFSYSSPFTVSFSLFDSIFYLNTLFTYGYLLFQGLCLLAWEVTQRFGKTQSPDKTVNRWFPRLMAAYFLLSLTTPIISELTYFHFQQPGYVLLLCWVAVMAGGYWWYRYRQPDLCMLTLGVCSLLAVGTAAILTSAGWGWYRNVGSLFLIGILIALLLGAGGKLLLHWRRKMYPNQAVELSRSAYDELLVNLEQHSLLNADQKAVLLAEQGKLTLPWYIRTAFAFGGWIAALILLALLILLGFVSGMFDNLNAGTIIVVSLIGGAFAAFLLTRPGMGIQQIGLVWAIASSIGLYSGIILIQDSSSRSMLMQSLWFIPVLAVLIVVFHNDMYRFLATGTLVFMSIVTTSYALIWHLAPDNQQLFFFIPILIVTVIVMLILWLICNETKLLATINAPLIHPLMYGGIGGILVVCLHSIQMGNIHEFYWMSDRGLYLEQSLSYGIPAAFLLFTLIQWVLHRSKLKPLWLIAAVVTSLAAYFAPGMGFGLALLLIARYQGNQWLLGVAACFLAVYTSSWYYFLGFSLLYKSLLLIGCGVLLLVLAAVLNRVLSAGEVNQHA
;
A
#
# COMPACT_ATOMS: atom_id res chain seq x y z
N MET A 1 -1.47 27.05 -33.26
CA MET A 1 -1.94 26.16 -32.18
C MET A 1 -1.16 24.87 -32.32
N ALA A 2 -0.32 24.52 -31.34
CA ALA A 2 0.57 23.36 -31.42
C ALA A 2 -0.25 22.06 -31.32
N GLU A 3 0.00 21.10 -32.21
CA GLU A 3 -0.61 19.78 -32.15
C GLU A 3 -0.04 18.98 -30.97
N PRO A 4 -0.88 18.47 -30.05
CA PRO A 4 -0.42 17.65 -28.94
C PRO A 4 0.08 16.28 -29.45
N LYS A 5 1.17 15.76 -28.84
CA LYS A 5 1.63 14.37 -29.00
C LYS A 5 0.44 13.38 -28.96
N PRO A 6 0.49 12.24 -29.69
CA PRO A 6 -0.63 11.30 -29.78
C PRO A 6 -1.16 10.94 -28.39
N ALA A 7 -2.47 11.11 -28.21
CA ALA A 7 -3.11 11.10 -26.90
C ALA A 7 -3.02 9.73 -26.20
N SER A 8 -2.08 9.59 -25.26
CA SER A 8 -2.04 8.46 -24.34
C SER A 8 -3.08 8.61 -23.22
N TRP A 9 -3.62 7.50 -22.75
CA TRP A 9 -4.64 7.49 -21.68
C TRP A 9 -4.11 8.01 -20.32
N MET A 10 -2.80 7.97 -20.10
CA MET A 10 -2.06 8.55 -18.97
C MET A 10 -0.76 9.22 -19.47
N PRO A 11 -0.23 10.26 -18.81
CA PRO A 11 1.04 10.89 -19.19
C PRO A 11 2.22 9.92 -19.01
N SER A 12 3.31 10.15 -19.73
CA SER A 12 4.55 9.36 -19.57
C SER A 12 5.18 9.59 -18.20
N HIS A 13 5.93 8.60 -17.69
CA HIS A 13 6.67 8.74 -16.43
C HIS A 13 7.59 9.96 -16.42
N ALA A 14 8.29 10.23 -17.54
CA ALA A 14 9.17 11.38 -17.70
C ALA A 14 8.41 12.71 -17.63
N ALA A 15 7.25 12.82 -18.29
CA ALA A 15 6.40 14.01 -18.22
C ALA A 15 5.87 14.25 -16.79
N ALA A 16 5.39 13.20 -16.12
CA ALA A 16 4.91 13.30 -14.74
C ALA A 16 6.03 13.62 -13.73
N GLN A 17 7.27 13.25 -14.02
CA GLN A 17 8.43 13.59 -13.20
C GLN A 17 8.86 15.05 -13.44
N LEU A 18 8.93 15.49 -14.69
CA LEU A 18 9.25 16.87 -15.07
C LEU A 18 8.23 17.85 -14.48
N CYS A 19 6.93 17.57 -14.58
CA CYS A 19 5.91 18.43 -13.99
C CYS A 19 5.99 18.49 -12.46
N ARG A 20 6.43 17.42 -11.79
CA ARG A 20 6.69 17.44 -10.33
C ARG A 20 7.91 18.30 -9.97
N GLN A 21 8.97 18.26 -10.78
CA GLN A 21 10.14 19.13 -10.56
C GLN A 21 9.80 20.59 -10.85
N LEU A 22 8.99 20.87 -11.87
CA LEU A 22 8.50 22.23 -12.15
C LEU A 22 7.67 22.83 -10.99
N GLN A 23 7.03 22.00 -10.17
CA GLN A 23 6.31 22.50 -8.98
C GLN A 23 7.25 23.16 -7.96
N SER A 24 8.53 22.77 -7.88
CA SER A 24 9.50 23.41 -6.97
C SER A 24 9.78 24.86 -7.36
N LEU A 25 9.58 25.23 -8.64
CA LEU A 25 9.81 26.58 -9.18
C LEU A 25 8.68 27.57 -8.86
N LEU A 26 7.47 27.10 -8.54
CA LEU A 26 6.31 27.93 -8.20
C LEU A 26 6.51 28.77 -6.92
N PRO A 27 6.88 28.19 -5.76
CA PRO A 27 7.10 28.95 -4.54
C PRO A 27 8.32 29.89 -4.62
N MET A 28 9.25 29.64 -5.55
CA MET A 28 10.38 30.54 -5.82
C MET A 28 10.00 31.73 -6.73
N HIS A 29 8.73 31.85 -7.14
CA HIS A 29 8.23 32.84 -8.10
C HIS A 29 8.98 32.87 -9.45
N LEU A 30 9.73 31.81 -9.76
CA LEU A 30 10.45 31.68 -11.02
C LEU A 30 9.52 31.33 -12.19
N LEU A 31 8.31 30.86 -11.91
CA LEU A 31 7.34 30.44 -12.91
C LEU A 31 5.92 30.87 -12.52
N ALA A 32 5.21 31.56 -13.43
CA ALA A 32 3.84 32.02 -13.17
C ALA A 32 2.85 30.84 -13.17
N PRO A 33 1.81 30.81 -12.31
CA PRO A 33 0.82 29.73 -12.28
C PRO A 33 0.14 29.46 -13.63
N ALA A 34 -0.09 30.53 -14.42
CA ALA A 34 -0.67 30.42 -15.77
C ALA A 34 0.28 29.72 -16.76
N ALA A 35 1.59 30.02 -16.70
CA ALA A 35 2.60 29.35 -17.51
C ALA A 35 2.74 27.88 -17.11
N PHE A 36 2.68 27.57 -15.81
CA PHE A 36 2.68 26.21 -15.30
C PHE A 36 1.50 25.39 -15.85
N GLU A 37 0.29 25.94 -15.83
CA GLU A 37 -0.89 25.27 -16.38
C GLU A 37 -0.78 25.01 -17.89
N GLN A 38 -0.14 25.91 -18.64
CA GLN A 38 0.14 25.70 -20.06
C GLN A 38 1.12 24.54 -20.28
N ILE A 39 2.19 24.47 -19.48
CA ILE A 39 3.15 23.35 -19.54
C ILE A 39 2.46 22.02 -19.20
N LEU A 40 1.61 21.99 -18.17
CA LEU A 40 0.87 20.78 -17.80
C LEU A 40 -0.05 20.28 -18.92
N ARG A 41 -0.65 21.19 -19.70
CA ARG A 41 -1.46 20.84 -20.88
C ARG A 41 -0.59 20.31 -22.02
N TYR A 42 0.55 20.95 -22.29
CA TYR A 42 1.48 20.52 -23.34
C TYR A 42 2.06 19.13 -23.05
N CYS A 43 2.45 18.86 -21.81
CA CYS A 43 2.95 17.55 -21.38
C CYS A 43 1.88 16.45 -21.29
N GLY A 44 0.59 16.77 -21.54
CA GLY A 44 -0.52 15.81 -21.46
C GLY A 44 -0.89 15.37 -20.03
N VAL A 45 -0.34 16.04 -19.01
CA VAL A 45 -0.67 15.81 -17.60
C VAL A 45 -2.09 16.27 -17.33
N ARG A 46 -2.45 17.49 -17.79
CA ARG A 46 -3.85 17.92 -17.84
C ARG A 46 -4.53 17.29 -19.07
N PRO A 47 -5.49 16.38 -18.88
CA PRO A 47 -6.12 15.67 -19.99
C PRO A 47 -6.93 16.62 -20.90
N GLY A 48 -6.66 16.55 -22.21
CA GLY A 48 -7.54 17.09 -23.25
C GLY A 48 -8.81 16.24 -23.46
N ARG A 49 -9.69 16.67 -24.39
CA ARG A 49 -10.98 15.98 -24.65
C ARG A 49 -10.82 14.52 -25.08
N GLN A 50 -9.90 14.25 -26.01
CA GLN A 50 -9.61 12.89 -26.48
C GLN A 50 -8.98 12.01 -25.38
N ALA A 51 -8.08 12.57 -24.58
CA ALA A 51 -7.45 11.87 -23.46
C ALA A 51 -8.49 11.51 -22.36
N TRP A 52 -9.44 12.41 -22.07
CA TRP A 52 -10.57 12.13 -21.19
C TRP A 52 -11.48 11.03 -21.75
N ARG A 53 -11.81 11.07 -23.04
CA ARG A 53 -12.60 10.01 -23.70
C ARG A 53 -11.94 8.65 -23.54
N LEU A 54 -10.64 8.57 -23.85
CA LEU A 54 -9.90 7.31 -23.79
C LEU A 54 -9.78 6.78 -22.36
N PHE A 55 -9.57 7.67 -21.39
CA PHE A 55 -9.53 7.30 -19.98
C PHE A 55 -10.91 6.83 -19.48
N LEU A 56 -11.95 7.64 -19.66
CA LEU A 56 -13.29 7.32 -19.17
C LEU A 56 -13.87 6.07 -19.84
N SER A 57 -13.72 5.90 -21.16
CA SER A 57 -14.18 4.68 -21.84
C SER A 57 -13.54 3.42 -21.25
N ARG A 58 -12.22 3.41 -21.09
CA ARG A 58 -11.50 2.27 -20.50
C ARG A 58 -11.88 2.04 -19.04
N THR A 59 -11.93 3.10 -18.24
CA THR A 59 -12.26 3.00 -16.80
C THR A 59 -13.70 2.55 -16.59
N LEU A 60 -14.67 3.08 -17.34
CA LEU A 60 -16.08 2.68 -17.27
C LEU A 60 -16.29 1.24 -17.76
N LEU A 61 -15.62 0.83 -18.84
CA LEU A 61 -15.66 -0.55 -19.32
C LEU A 61 -15.10 -1.52 -18.28
N LEU A 62 -13.93 -1.21 -17.72
CA LEU A 62 -13.31 -2.04 -16.69
C LEU A 62 -14.16 -2.08 -15.41
N ALA A 63 -14.54 -0.93 -14.86
CA ALA A 63 -15.36 -0.86 -13.66
C ALA A 63 -16.73 -1.54 -13.85
N GLY A 64 -17.38 -1.32 -15.00
CA GLY A 64 -18.65 -1.95 -15.33
C GLY A 64 -18.56 -3.47 -15.45
N SER A 65 -17.55 -3.97 -16.19
CA SER A 65 -17.30 -5.41 -16.33
C SER A 65 -16.99 -6.08 -14.98
N LEU A 66 -16.12 -5.47 -14.17
CA LEU A 66 -15.76 -5.97 -12.85
C LEU A 66 -16.95 -5.94 -11.88
N ALA A 67 -17.77 -4.89 -11.91
CA ALA A 67 -18.98 -4.82 -11.11
C ALA A 67 -19.97 -5.94 -11.48
N VAL A 68 -20.22 -6.19 -12.77
CA VAL A 68 -21.07 -7.32 -13.20
C VAL A 68 -20.48 -8.65 -12.74
N ILE A 69 -19.17 -8.87 -12.92
CA ILE A 69 -18.49 -10.10 -12.48
C ILE A 69 -18.64 -10.29 -10.96
N CYS A 70 -18.32 -9.27 -10.16
CA CYS A 70 -18.50 -9.31 -8.71
C CYS A 70 -19.96 -9.55 -8.32
N GLY A 71 -20.91 -8.93 -9.01
CA GLY A 71 -22.34 -9.14 -8.79
C GLY A 71 -22.77 -10.58 -9.06
N VAL A 72 -22.29 -11.20 -10.14
CA VAL A 72 -22.51 -12.62 -10.43
C VAL A 72 -21.88 -13.51 -9.35
N ILE A 73 -20.65 -13.22 -8.91
CA ILE A 73 -19.99 -13.95 -7.82
C ILE A 73 -20.82 -13.86 -6.54
N PHE A 74 -21.34 -12.67 -6.19
CA PHE A 74 -22.15 -12.46 -5.00
C PHE A 74 -23.49 -13.20 -5.08
N PHE A 75 -24.08 -13.30 -6.29
CA PHE A 75 -25.28 -14.11 -6.52
C PHE A 75 -25.02 -15.59 -6.23
N PHE A 76 -23.92 -16.14 -6.78
CA PHE A 76 -23.53 -17.52 -6.50
C PHE A 76 -23.21 -17.73 -5.02
N ALA A 77 -22.53 -16.79 -4.37
CA ALA A 77 -22.21 -16.85 -2.96
C ALA A 77 -23.47 -16.86 -2.08
N TRP A 78 -24.46 -16.01 -2.37
CA TRP A 78 -25.74 -15.99 -1.66
C TRP A 78 -26.48 -17.33 -1.78
N ASN A 79 -26.52 -17.91 -2.99
CA ASN A 79 -27.20 -19.16 -3.25
C ASN A 79 -26.34 -20.41 -2.92
N TRP A 80 -25.08 -20.23 -2.51
CA TRP A 80 -24.11 -21.33 -2.38
C TRP A 80 -24.58 -22.41 -1.41
N ALA A 81 -25.22 -22.03 -0.31
CA ALA A 81 -25.72 -22.99 0.67
C ALA A 81 -26.84 -23.88 0.09
N ALA A 82 -27.71 -23.32 -0.75
CA ALA A 82 -28.84 -24.03 -1.36
C ALA A 82 -28.46 -24.83 -2.61
N MET A 83 -27.29 -24.58 -3.21
CA MET A 83 -26.86 -25.26 -4.43
C MET A 83 -26.44 -26.72 -4.16
N PRO A 84 -26.91 -27.69 -4.96
CA PRO A 84 -26.47 -29.08 -4.85
C PRO A 84 -24.99 -29.20 -5.23
N ALA A 85 -24.31 -30.21 -4.68
CA ALA A 85 -22.88 -30.44 -4.90
C ALA A 85 -22.49 -30.47 -6.39
N MET A 86 -23.29 -31.16 -7.23
CA MET A 86 -23.03 -31.27 -8.67
C MET A 86 -23.09 -29.92 -9.40
N ALA A 87 -23.94 -29.00 -8.96
CA ALA A 87 -23.97 -27.66 -9.54
C ALA A 87 -22.71 -26.87 -9.20
N LYS A 88 -22.20 -26.99 -7.96
CA LYS A 88 -20.97 -26.32 -7.51
C LYS A 88 -19.76 -26.76 -8.33
N PHE A 89 -19.60 -28.08 -8.54
CA PHE A 89 -18.56 -28.62 -9.42
C PHE A 89 -18.79 -28.22 -10.88
N GLY A 90 -20.00 -28.40 -11.39
CA GLY A 90 -20.35 -28.11 -12.78
C GLY A 90 -20.04 -26.66 -13.19
N ILE A 91 -20.31 -25.67 -12.31
CA ILE A 91 -19.98 -24.27 -12.58
C ILE A 91 -18.47 -24.08 -12.78
N ILE A 92 -17.65 -24.64 -11.91
CA ILE A 92 -16.19 -24.48 -11.95
C ILE A 92 -15.60 -25.27 -13.13
N GLU A 93 -16.04 -26.51 -13.34
CA GLU A 93 -15.57 -27.39 -14.42
C GLU A 93 -15.95 -26.84 -15.80
N LEU A 94 -17.20 -26.38 -16.00
CA LEU A 94 -17.62 -25.75 -17.25
C LEU A 94 -16.80 -24.49 -17.54
N LEU A 95 -16.45 -23.71 -16.51
CA LEU A 95 -15.60 -22.54 -16.67
C LEU A 95 -14.17 -22.95 -17.09
N ILE A 96 -13.59 -23.98 -16.48
CA ILE A 96 -12.29 -24.54 -16.89
C ILE A 96 -12.33 -25.01 -18.34
N VAL A 97 -13.39 -25.72 -18.76
CA VAL A 97 -13.58 -26.18 -20.15
C VAL A 97 -13.70 -24.98 -21.11
N ALA A 98 -14.48 -23.96 -20.75
CA ALA A 98 -14.62 -22.75 -21.57
C ALA A 98 -13.27 -22.02 -21.74
N LEU A 99 -12.48 -21.91 -20.66
CA LEU A 99 -11.13 -21.36 -20.73
C LEU A 99 -10.20 -22.23 -21.58
N ALA A 100 -10.30 -23.56 -21.47
CA ALA A 100 -9.52 -24.50 -22.29
C ALA A 100 -9.85 -24.36 -23.79
N ILE A 101 -11.13 -24.24 -24.16
CA ILE A 101 -11.57 -23.96 -25.54
C ILE A 101 -10.99 -22.63 -26.03
N LEU A 102 -11.02 -21.59 -25.20
CA LEU A 102 -10.47 -20.28 -25.57
C LEU A 102 -8.95 -20.32 -25.74
N ILE A 103 -8.25 -21.08 -24.89
CA ILE A 103 -6.80 -21.31 -25.01
C ILE A 103 -6.50 -22.05 -26.32
N TRP A 104 -7.27 -23.10 -26.64
CA TRP A 104 -7.15 -23.84 -27.88
C TRP A 104 -7.37 -22.93 -29.10
N TRP A 105 -8.41 -22.09 -29.06
CA TRP A 105 -8.76 -21.21 -30.17
C TRP A 105 -7.77 -20.06 -30.39
N ARG A 106 -7.14 -19.54 -29.33
CA ARG A 106 -6.17 -18.42 -29.39
C ARG A 106 -4.77 -18.82 -28.91
N TRP A 107 -4.33 -20.00 -29.32
CA TRP A 107 -3.05 -20.57 -28.88
C TRP A 107 -1.88 -19.62 -29.18
N TYR A 108 -0.90 -19.51 -28.26
CA TYR A 108 0.23 -18.56 -28.25
C TYR A 108 -0.06 -17.05 -28.12
N ASP A 109 -1.32 -16.62 -28.22
CA ASP A 109 -1.68 -15.21 -28.11
C ASP A 109 -1.57 -14.68 -26.65
N ALA A 110 -1.50 -13.35 -26.47
CA ALA A 110 -1.40 -12.77 -25.12
C ALA A 110 -2.61 -13.14 -24.24
N VAL A 111 -3.78 -13.29 -24.88
CA VAL A 111 -5.03 -13.71 -24.23
C VAL A 111 -4.88 -15.13 -23.68
N SER A 112 -4.41 -16.10 -24.47
CA SER A 112 -4.29 -17.49 -23.99
C SER A 112 -3.34 -17.63 -22.80
N ARG A 113 -2.27 -16.83 -22.73
CA ARG A 113 -1.38 -16.79 -21.54
C ARG A 113 -2.11 -16.32 -20.28
N THR A 114 -2.93 -15.28 -20.39
CA THR A 114 -3.74 -14.82 -19.24
C THR A 114 -4.84 -15.80 -18.88
N THR A 115 -5.45 -16.44 -19.87
CA THR A 115 -6.50 -17.44 -19.71
C THR A 115 -5.96 -18.73 -19.07
N LEU A 116 -4.74 -19.16 -19.41
CA LEU A 116 -4.11 -20.34 -18.85
C LEU A 116 -3.70 -20.12 -17.38
N LEU A 117 -3.28 -18.89 -17.02
CA LEU A 117 -3.13 -18.50 -15.62
C LEU A 117 -4.46 -18.53 -14.87
N ALA A 118 -5.55 -18.02 -15.46
CA ALA A 118 -6.88 -18.06 -14.87
C ALA A 118 -7.38 -19.50 -14.66
N ALA A 119 -7.17 -20.39 -15.64
CA ALA A 119 -7.47 -21.81 -15.51
C ALA A 119 -6.68 -22.45 -14.36
N GLY A 120 -5.40 -22.09 -14.21
CA GLY A 120 -4.57 -22.50 -13.07
C GLY A 120 -5.19 -22.13 -11.71
N PHE A 121 -5.76 -20.94 -11.56
CA PHE A 121 -6.49 -20.55 -10.34
C PHE A 121 -7.79 -21.33 -10.14
N LEU A 122 -8.54 -21.62 -11.22
CA LEU A 122 -9.80 -22.36 -11.12
C LEU A 122 -9.61 -23.80 -10.66
N PHE A 123 -8.49 -24.45 -10.99
CA PHE A 123 -8.18 -25.76 -10.39
C PHE A 123 -8.02 -25.67 -8.86
N GLY A 124 -7.46 -24.58 -8.33
CA GLY A 124 -7.41 -24.34 -6.89
C GLY A 124 -8.81 -24.17 -6.29
N ALA A 125 -9.68 -23.41 -6.97
CA ALA A 125 -11.08 -23.28 -6.57
C ALA A 125 -11.82 -24.63 -6.60
N LEU A 126 -11.57 -25.46 -7.61
CA LEU A 126 -12.15 -26.80 -7.73
C LEU A 126 -11.77 -27.68 -6.53
N PHE A 127 -10.48 -27.71 -6.17
CA PHE A 127 -10.01 -28.46 -5.00
C PHE A 127 -10.53 -27.90 -3.67
N ALA A 128 -10.69 -26.58 -3.56
CA ALA A 128 -11.30 -25.97 -2.37
C ALA A 128 -12.77 -26.38 -2.20
N VAL A 129 -13.55 -26.39 -3.30
CA VAL A 129 -14.93 -26.87 -3.29
C VAL A 129 -15.00 -28.37 -3.01
N PHE A 130 -14.05 -29.14 -3.54
CA PHE A 130 -13.92 -30.57 -3.22
C PHE A 130 -13.74 -30.79 -1.72
N GLY A 131 -12.79 -30.11 -1.08
CA GLY A 131 -12.57 -30.22 0.37
C GLY A 131 -13.73 -29.69 1.23
N GLN A 132 -14.49 -28.72 0.72
CA GLN A 132 -15.68 -28.20 1.41
C GLN A 132 -16.84 -29.21 1.40
N ILE A 133 -17.12 -29.83 0.25
CA ILE A 133 -18.26 -30.74 0.05
C ILE A 133 -17.94 -32.11 0.65
N TYR A 134 -16.77 -32.64 0.30
CA TYR A 134 -16.29 -33.90 0.81
C TYR A 134 -15.33 -33.58 1.95
N GLN A 135 -15.87 -33.48 3.15
CA GLN A 135 -15.09 -33.42 4.39
C GLN A 135 -14.44 -34.78 4.64
N THR A 136 -13.49 -35.18 3.78
CA THR A 136 -12.86 -36.49 3.77
C THR A 136 -11.90 -36.72 4.95
N GLY A 137 -11.79 -35.76 5.88
CA GLY A 137 -10.74 -35.72 6.89
C GLY A 137 -9.34 -35.49 6.30
N ALA A 138 -9.22 -35.23 5.00
CA ALA A 138 -7.95 -34.92 4.36
C ALA A 138 -7.44 -33.56 4.87
N ASP A 139 -6.16 -33.53 5.24
CA ASP A 139 -5.50 -32.30 5.63
C ASP A 139 -5.45 -31.31 4.45
N SER A 140 -5.58 -30.01 4.74
CA SER A 140 -5.56 -28.95 3.72
C SER A 140 -4.36 -29.04 2.76
N TRP A 141 -3.20 -29.49 3.24
CA TRP A 141 -1.98 -29.59 2.42
C TRP A 141 -2.12 -30.56 1.24
N GLU A 142 -2.94 -31.61 1.35
CA GLU A 142 -3.11 -32.59 0.27
C GLU A 142 -3.78 -31.99 -0.96
N LEU A 143 -4.75 -31.09 -0.73
CA LEU A 143 -5.44 -30.33 -1.79
C LEU A 143 -4.47 -29.35 -2.46
N PHE A 144 -3.62 -28.68 -1.69
CA PHE A 144 -2.57 -27.80 -2.25
C PHE A 144 -1.50 -28.59 -3.02
N ARG A 145 -1.16 -29.80 -2.58
CA ARG A 145 -0.28 -30.72 -3.33
C ARG A 145 -0.91 -31.09 -4.68
N ALA A 146 -2.18 -31.52 -4.69
CA ALA A 146 -2.88 -31.85 -5.93
C ALA A 146 -2.94 -30.65 -6.88
N TRP A 147 -3.17 -29.45 -6.34
CA TRP A 147 -3.15 -28.21 -7.09
C TRP A 147 -1.76 -27.92 -7.70
N ALA A 148 -0.69 -28.04 -6.92
CA ALA A 148 0.68 -27.87 -7.41
C ALA A 148 1.03 -28.87 -8.53
N LEU A 149 0.59 -30.13 -8.41
CA LEU A 149 0.81 -31.17 -9.41
C LEU A 149 0.13 -30.87 -10.75
N ILE A 150 -1.03 -30.20 -10.74
CA ILE A 150 -1.70 -29.73 -11.98
C ILE A 150 -1.02 -28.47 -12.54
N LEU A 151 -0.56 -27.57 -11.67
CA LEU A 151 0.09 -26.33 -12.10
C LEU A 151 1.45 -26.56 -12.75
N LEU A 152 2.20 -27.57 -12.30
CA LEU A 152 3.53 -27.89 -12.82
C LEU A 152 3.57 -28.18 -14.33
N PRO A 153 2.76 -29.11 -14.90
CA PRO A 153 2.70 -29.31 -16.34
C PRO A 153 2.19 -28.07 -17.09
N LEU A 154 1.24 -27.32 -16.52
CA LEU A 154 0.77 -26.06 -17.10
C LEU A 154 1.88 -25.00 -17.19
N ALA A 155 2.73 -24.90 -16.16
CA ALA A 155 3.88 -24.00 -16.15
C ALA A 155 4.97 -24.42 -17.15
N LEU A 156 5.21 -25.73 -17.28
CA LEU A 156 6.13 -26.30 -18.27
C LEU A 156 5.67 -26.02 -19.71
N LEU A 157 4.39 -26.25 -20.01
CA LEU A 157 3.82 -26.05 -21.34
C LEU A 157 3.78 -24.56 -21.75
N SER A 158 3.37 -23.69 -20.83
CA SER A 158 3.17 -22.26 -21.11
C SER A 158 4.47 -21.45 -21.11
N ARG A 159 5.51 -21.91 -20.40
CA ARG A 159 6.78 -21.20 -20.17
C ARG A 159 6.57 -19.77 -19.63
N GLN A 160 5.45 -19.53 -18.96
CA GLN A 160 5.04 -18.21 -18.47
C GLN A 160 5.45 -18.00 -17.02
N GLY A 161 6.11 -16.86 -16.74
CA GLY A 161 6.57 -16.52 -15.39
C GLY A 161 5.47 -16.49 -14.33
N GLY A 162 4.25 -16.06 -14.69
CA GLY A 162 3.11 -16.04 -13.76
C GLY A 162 2.67 -17.43 -13.27
N LEU A 163 2.71 -18.44 -14.13
CA LEU A 163 2.37 -19.82 -13.76
C LEU A 163 3.50 -20.51 -13.00
N TRP A 164 4.76 -20.23 -13.34
CA TRP A 164 5.90 -20.66 -12.52
C TRP A 164 5.82 -20.06 -11.11
N PHE A 165 5.49 -18.78 -11.00
CA PHE A 165 5.26 -18.14 -9.72
C PHE A 165 4.08 -18.77 -8.97
N LEU A 166 2.94 -19.00 -9.62
CA LEU A 166 1.79 -19.63 -8.98
C LEU A 166 2.12 -21.05 -8.51
N THR A 167 2.80 -21.85 -9.33
CA THR A 167 3.25 -23.21 -8.98
C THR A 167 4.18 -23.17 -7.77
N TRP A 168 5.17 -22.29 -7.77
CA TRP A 168 6.08 -22.10 -6.65
C TRP A 168 5.33 -21.65 -5.39
N LEU A 169 4.43 -20.67 -5.49
CA LEU A 169 3.64 -20.16 -4.36
C LEU A 169 2.76 -21.26 -3.74
N VAL A 170 1.98 -21.96 -4.56
CA VAL A 170 1.09 -23.04 -4.12
C VAL A 170 1.88 -24.19 -3.50
N THR A 171 3.04 -24.53 -4.08
CA THR A 171 3.93 -25.56 -3.52
C THR A 171 4.44 -25.14 -2.14
N ASN A 172 4.88 -23.88 -1.96
CA ASN A 172 5.31 -23.41 -0.65
C ASN A 172 4.14 -23.38 0.35
N ILE A 173 2.95 -22.91 -0.04
CA ILE A 173 1.78 -22.95 0.87
C ILE A 173 1.44 -24.38 1.27
N GLY A 174 1.38 -25.31 0.32
CA GLY A 174 1.13 -26.73 0.59
C GLY A 174 2.17 -27.33 1.52
N LEU A 175 3.45 -27.04 1.30
CA LEU A 175 4.54 -27.49 2.18
C LEU A 175 4.42 -26.89 3.59
N ASN A 176 4.10 -25.60 3.75
CA ASN A 176 3.89 -24.99 5.06
C ASN A 176 2.69 -25.61 5.79
N LEU A 177 1.60 -25.91 5.08
CA LEU A 177 0.45 -26.61 5.65
C LEU A 177 0.80 -28.05 6.06
N PHE A 178 1.62 -28.75 5.28
CA PHE A 178 2.14 -30.07 5.63
C PHE A 178 2.94 -30.01 6.93
N PHE A 179 3.85 -29.03 7.03
CA PHE A 179 4.58 -28.78 8.27
C PHE A 179 3.64 -28.44 9.43
N PHE A 180 2.58 -27.65 9.22
CA PHE A 180 1.62 -27.36 10.27
C PHE A 180 0.84 -28.59 10.75
N SER A 181 0.49 -29.52 9.85
CA SER A 181 -0.26 -30.75 10.19
C SER A 181 0.59 -31.80 10.91
N TYR A 182 1.87 -31.97 10.53
CA TYR A 182 2.71 -33.07 11.03
C TYR A 182 3.90 -32.64 11.90
N SER A 183 4.14 -31.33 12.02
CA SER A 183 5.19 -30.76 12.86
C SER A 183 4.68 -29.54 13.62
N SER A 184 5.38 -29.15 14.69
CA SER A 184 5.08 -27.88 15.36
C SER A 184 5.14 -26.72 14.36
N PRO A 185 4.21 -25.73 14.43
CA PRO A 185 4.23 -24.57 13.56
C PRO A 185 5.63 -23.96 13.49
N PHE A 186 6.00 -23.49 12.30
CA PHE A 186 7.25 -22.75 12.06
C PHE A 186 7.43 -21.50 12.98
N THR A 187 6.42 -21.17 13.78
CA THR A 187 6.34 -19.95 14.60
C THR A 187 5.96 -20.15 16.07
N VAL A 188 5.43 -21.28 16.56
CA VAL A 188 5.00 -21.38 17.98
C VAL A 188 5.02 -22.83 18.49
N SER A 189 5.81 -23.08 19.55
CA SER A 189 5.77 -24.23 20.49
C SER A 189 6.62 -25.47 20.17
N PHE A 190 7.85 -25.51 20.69
CA PHE A 190 8.59 -26.75 20.90
C PHE A 190 8.14 -27.40 22.22
N SER A 191 7.46 -28.55 22.17
CA SER A 191 7.17 -29.39 23.33
C SER A 191 7.87 -30.76 23.23
N LEU A 192 8.95 -30.92 24.01
CA LEU A 192 9.33 -32.06 24.86
C LEU A 192 9.11 -33.54 24.44
N PHE A 193 9.10 -33.93 23.16
CA PHE A 193 9.22 -35.35 22.77
C PHE A 193 10.33 -35.61 21.74
N ASP A 194 11.41 -36.25 22.22
CA ASP A 194 12.72 -36.42 21.57
C ASP A 194 12.75 -37.31 20.29
N SER A 195 11.71 -38.10 20.01
CA SER A 195 11.66 -38.96 18.81
C SER A 195 11.06 -38.29 17.57
N ILE A 196 10.32 -37.19 17.73
CA ILE A 196 9.69 -36.41 16.63
C ILE A 196 10.63 -35.30 16.12
N PHE A 197 11.68 -34.98 16.89
CA PHE A 197 12.63 -33.91 16.60
C PHE A 197 13.45 -34.17 15.31
N TYR A 198 14.03 -35.36 15.15
CA TYR A 198 14.89 -35.70 13.99
C TYR A 198 14.13 -35.75 12.66
N LEU A 199 12.88 -36.22 12.66
CA LEU A 199 12.04 -36.27 11.46
C LEU A 199 11.72 -34.83 10.99
N ASN A 200 11.40 -33.95 11.93
CA ASN A 200 11.10 -32.54 11.69
C ASN A 200 12.34 -31.77 11.16
N THR A 201 13.53 -32.07 11.69
CA THR A 201 14.78 -31.48 11.17
C THR A 201 15.09 -31.92 9.73
N LEU A 202 14.93 -33.20 9.41
CA LEU A 202 15.17 -33.72 8.06
C LEU A 202 14.24 -33.09 7.02
N PHE A 203 12.95 -32.98 7.33
CA PHE A 203 12.01 -32.29 6.45
C PHE A 203 12.34 -30.81 6.29
N THR A 204 12.76 -30.13 7.36
CA THR A 204 13.22 -28.73 7.31
C THR A 204 14.43 -28.57 6.39
N TYR A 205 15.42 -29.46 6.46
CA TYR A 205 16.57 -29.46 5.53
C TYR A 205 16.17 -29.74 4.10
N GLY A 206 15.31 -30.74 3.88
CA GLY A 206 14.76 -31.05 2.57
C GLY A 206 14.04 -29.85 1.95
N TYR A 207 13.27 -29.12 2.76
CA TYR A 207 12.57 -27.92 2.34
C TYR A 207 13.50 -26.76 1.99
N LEU A 208 14.49 -26.48 2.85
CA LEU A 208 15.49 -25.43 2.58
C LEU A 208 16.33 -25.76 1.34
N LEU A 209 16.69 -27.04 1.16
CA LEU A 209 17.36 -27.51 -0.04
C LEU A 209 16.48 -27.34 -1.27
N PHE A 210 15.20 -27.70 -1.20
CA PHE A 210 14.24 -27.48 -2.29
C PHE A 210 14.16 -26.00 -2.68
N GLN A 211 14.06 -25.08 -1.72
CA GLN A 211 14.02 -23.65 -1.98
C GLN A 211 15.32 -23.15 -2.63
N GLY A 212 16.48 -23.57 -2.11
CA GLY A 212 17.79 -23.24 -2.66
C GLY A 212 17.97 -23.76 -4.09
N LEU A 213 17.58 -25.01 -4.35
CA LEU A 213 17.61 -25.60 -5.69
C LEU A 213 16.67 -24.89 -6.66
N CYS A 214 15.46 -24.51 -6.23
CA CYS A 214 14.55 -23.74 -7.07
C CYS A 214 15.17 -22.40 -7.48
N LEU A 215 15.78 -21.67 -6.54
CA LEU A 215 16.45 -20.40 -6.82
C LEU A 215 17.65 -20.60 -7.78
N LEU A 216 18.48 -21.62 -7.53
CA LEU A 216 19.62 -21.95 -8.38
C LEU A 216 19.18 -22.36 -9.79
N ALA A 217 18.17 -23.22 -9.91
CA ALA A 217 17.62 -23.64 -11.21
C ALA A 217 17.11 -22.43 -12.00
N TRP A 218 16.47 -21.47 -11.33
CA TRP A 218 16.02 -20.24 -11.97
C TRP A 218 17.19 -19.35 -12.43
N GLU A 219 18.18 -19.13 -11.57
CA GLU A 219 19.39 -18.34 -11.89
C GLU A 219 20.21 -18.97 -13.03
N VAL A 220 20.27 -20.30 -13.10
CA VAL A 220 20.96 -21.05 -14.15
C VAL A 220 20.19 -20.98 -15.48
N THR A 221 18.88 -21.21 -15.46
CA THR A 221 18.04 -21.17 -16.69
C THR A 221 17.99 -19.77 -17.30
N GLN A 222 17.94 -18.70 -16.49
CA GLN A 222 18.03 -17.33 -17.01
C GLN A 222 19.39 -17.00 -17.65
N ARG A 223 20.47 -17.66 -17.25
CA ARG A 223 21.78 -17.49 -17.90
C ARG A 223 21.88 -18.15 -19.26
N PHE A 224 21.25 -19.32 -19.43
CA PHE A 224 21.30 -20.07 -20.69
C PHE A 224 20.26 -19.60 -21.72
N GLY A 225 19.29 -18.77 -21.31
CA GLY A 225 18.37 -18.08 -22.22
C GLY A 225 19.08 -16.99 -23.03
N LYS A 226 19.44 -17.30 -24.29
CA LYS A 226 20.14 -16.43 -25.26
C LYS A 226 19.41 -15.15 -25.71
N THR A 227 18.33 -14.70 -25.07
CA THR A 227 17.73 -13.38 -25.35
C THR A 227 18.42 -12.30 -24.54
N GLN A 228 19.68 -12.02 -24.89
CA GLN A 228 20.37 -10.78 -24.52
C GLN A 228 19.73 -9.63 -25.31
N SER A 229 18.59 -9.12 -24.84
CA SER A 229 18.26 -7.71 -25.13
C SER A 229 19.16 -6.84 -24.23
N PRO A 230 19.82 -5.81 -24.76
CA PRO A 230 20.74 -4.94 -24.01
C PRO A 230 20.06 -4.05 -22.96
N ASP A 231 18.73 -4.12 -22.80
CA ASP A 231 18.04 -3.60 -21.62
C ASP A 231 18.34 -4.46 -20.40
N LYS A 232 19.42 -4.10 -19.70
CA LYS A 232 19.95 -4.68 -18.44
C LYS A 232 18.97 -4.63 -17.24
N THR A 233 17.68 -4.45 -17.48
CA THR A 233 16.61 -4.39 -16.48
C THR A 233 15.44 -5.30 -16.85
N VAL A 234 15.70 -6.47 -17.44
CA VAL A 234 14.73 -7.57 -17.41
C VAL A 234 14.24 -7.71 -15.97
N ASN A 235 12.95 -7.51 -15.75
CA ASN A 235 12.34 -7.37 -14.44
C ASN A 235 12.60 -8.62 -13.57
N ARG A 236 13.67 -8.61 -12.76
CA ARG A 236 14.14 -9.73 -11.91
C ARG A 236 13.30 -9.91 -10.62
N TRP A 237 12.03 -9.54 -10.65
CA TRP A 237 11.17 -9.57 -9.45
C TRP A 237 11.03 -10.99 -8.87
N PHE A 238 10.91 -12.01 -9.73
CA PHE A 238 10.67 -13.39 -9.28
C PHE A 238 11.85 -14.02 -8.53
N PRO A 239 13.11 -14.03 -9.03
CA PRO A 239 14.23 -14.56 -8.26
C PRO A 239 14.48 -13.76 -6.97
N ARG A 240 14.25 -12.44 -6.97
CA ARG A 240 14.34 -11.61 -5.75
C ARG A 240 13.32 -12.04 -4.69
N LEU A 241 12.10 -12.38 -5.12
CA LEU A 241 11.06 -12.88 -4.22
C LEU A 241 11.42 -14.27 -3.67
N MET A 242 11.93 -15.18 -4.51
CA MET A 242 12.41 -16.49 -4.09
C MET A 242 13.57 -16.38 -3.09
N ALA A 243 14.54 -15.50 -3.35
CA ALA A 243 15.66 -15.26 -2.44
C ALA A 243 15.22 -14.62 -1.12
N ALA A 244 14.26 -13.70 -1.15
CA ALA A 244 13.70 -13.10 0.06
C ALA A 244 12.99 -14.16 0.92
N TYR A 245 12.17 -15.00 0.32
CA TYR A 245 11.48 -16.09 1.01
C TYR A 245 12.47 -17.13 1.56
N PHE A 246 13.46 -17.54 0.75
CA PHE A 246 14.50 -18.47 1.18
C PHE A 246 15.34 -17.95 2.34
N LEU A 247 15.79 -16.68 2.28
CA LEU A 247 16.49 -16.07 3.39
C LEU A 247 15.60 -15.96 4.62
N LEU A 248 14.32 -15.60 4.48
CA LEU A 248 13.38 -15.55 5.60
C LEU A 248 13.24 -16.94 6.27
N SER A 249 12.97 -17.99 5.48
CA SER A 249 12.86 -19.38 5.95
C SER A 249 14.15 -19.90 6.57
N LEU A 250 15.31 -19.42 6.15
CA LEU A 250 16.61 -19.83 6.71
C LEU A 250 16.94 -19.05 7.99
N THR A 251 16.64 -17.76 8.04
CA THR A 251 16.96 -16.89 9.20
C THR A 251 16.14 -17.19 10.43
N THR A 252 14.88 -17.58 10.25
CA THR A 252 13.93 -17.72 11.35
C THR A 252 14.29 -18.88 12.29
N PRO A 253 14.62 -20.10 11.80
CA PRO A 253 15.17 -21.17 12.63
C PRO A 253 16.46 -20.76 13.35
N ILE A 254 17.33 -19.98 12.72
CA ILE A 254 18.61 -19.57 13.34
C ILE A 254 18.36 -18.61 14.51
N ILE A 255 17.41 -17.68 14.34
CA ILE A 255 17.01 -16.77 15.41
C ILE A 255 16.41 -17.56 16.57
N SER A 256 15.59 -18.60 16.31
CA SER A 256 15.08 -19.45 17.39
C SER A 256 16.19 -20.26 18.06
N GLU A 257 17.10 -20.88 17.30
CA GLU A 257 18.22 -21.66 17.85
C GLU A 257 19.13 -20.79 18.74
N LEU A 258 19.42 -19.56 18.30
CA LEU A 258 20.13 -18.57 19.10
C LEU A 258 19.37 -18.22 20.37
N THR A 259 18.07 -17.91 20.25
CA THR A 259 17.25 -17.41 21.36
C THR A 259 17.09 -18.45 22.47
N TYR A 260 16.86 -19.70 22.09
CA TYR A 260 16.59 -20.76 23.05
C TYR A 260 17.83 -21.52 23.53
N PHE A 261 19.02 -21.16 23.04
CA PHE A 261 20.29 -21.86 23.33
C PHE A 261 20.19 -23.38 23.11
N HIS A 262 19.38 -23.80 22.14
CA HIS A 262 19.14 -25.20 21.82
C HIS A 262 20.07 -25.71 20.72
N PHE A 263 21.32 -25.21 20.66
CA PHE A 263 22.33 -25.72 19.71
C PHE A 263 22.72 -27.17 20.02
N GLN A 264 21.85 -28.08 19.62
CA GLN A 264 22.18 -29.47 19.35
C GLN A 264 22.80 -29.55 17.95
N GLN A 265 23.32 -30.73 17.58
CA GLN A 265 23.89 -31.00 16.24
C GLN A 265 23.13 -30.35 15.06
N PRO A 266 21.78 -30.36 14.99
CA PRO A 266 21.07 -29.74 13.87
C PRO A 266 21.15 -28.21 13.79
N GLY A 267 21.25 -27.51 14.93
CA GLY A 267 21.39 -26.06 14.95
C GLY A 267 22.71 -25.58 14.33
N TYR A 268 23.80 -26.33 14.54
CA TYR A 268 25.11 -26.03 13.95
C TYR A 268 25.11 -26.20 12.43
N VAL A 269 24.40 -27.22 11.91
CA VAL A 269 24.25 -27.44 10.48
C VAL A 269 23.48 -26.28 9.84
N LEU A 270 22.39 -25.80 10.46
CA LEU A 270 21.63 -24.63 9.98
C LEU A 270 22.49 -23.37 9.91
N LEU A 271 23.27 -23.13 10.96
CA LEU A 271 24.18 -21.99 11.02
C LEU A 271 25.24 -22.07 9.90
N LEU A 272 25.86 -23.24 9.70
CA LEU A 272 26.82 -23.46 8.61
C LEU A 272 26.18 -23.27 7.23
N CYS A 273 24.98 -23.80 7.03
CA CYS A 273 24.21 -23.59 5.80
C CYS A 273 23.94 -22.11 5.55
N TRP A 274 23.55 -21.35 6.58
CA TRP A 274 23.33 -19.91 6.46
C TRP A 274 24.60 -19.13 6.16
N VAL A 275 25.71 -19.43 6.83
CA VAL A 275 27.00 -18.82 6.52
C VAL A 275 27.40 -19.12 5.07
N ALA A 276 27.22 -20.36 4.61
CA ALA A 276 27.49 -20.76 3.23
C ALA A 276 26.59 -20.01 2.21
N VAL A 277 25.29 -19.90 2.48
CA VAL A 277 24.34 -19.15 1.64
C VAL A 277 24.68 -17.67 1.60
N MET A 278 25.04 -17.07 2.74
CA MET A 278 25.43 -15.67 2.84
C MET A 278 26.74 -15.39 2.10
N ALA A 279 27.76 -16.23 2.28
CA ALA A 279 29.05 -16.09 1.60
C ALA A 279 28.92 -16.34 0.08
N GLY A 280 28.23 -17.41 -0.31
CA GLY A 280 27.99 -17.76 -1.70
C GLY A 280 27.12 -16.73 -2.43
N GLY A 281 26.04 -16.28 -1.78
CA GLY A 281 25.17 -15.22 -2.28
C GLY A 281 25.91 -13.88 -2.41
N TYR A 282 26.72 -13.50 -1.42
CA TYR A 282 27.58 -12.33 -1.51
C TYR A 282 28.53 -12.43 -2.69
N TRP A 283 29.28 -13.52 -2.84
CA TRP A 283 30.22 -13.70 -3.94
C TRP A 283 29.53 -13.65 -5.31
N TRP A 284 28.41 -14.37 -5.47
CA TRP A 284 27.66 -14.42 -6.72
C TRP A 284 27.07 -13.07 -7.11
N TYR A 285 26.32 -12.44 -6.21
CA TYR A 285 25.61 -11.18 -6.50
C TYR A 285 26.51 -9.95 -6.41
N ARG A 286 27.72 -10.06 -5.88
CA ARG A 286 28.71 -8.96 -5.88
C ARG A 286 29.59 -8.95 -7.13
N TYR A 287 30.00 -10.12 -7.59
CA TYR A 287 31.05 -10.25 -8.62
C TYR A 287 30.57 -10.87 -9.93
N ARG A 288 29.63 -11.82 -9.90
CA ARG A 288 29.17 -12.51 -11.12
C ARG A 288 27.96 -11.84 -11.75
N GLN A 289 26.96 -11.49 -10.94
CA GLN A 289 25.77 -10.79 -11.38
C GLN A 289 25.41 -9.69 -10.39
N PRO A 290 25.91 -8.45 -10.58
CA PRO A 290 25.64 -7.35 -9.67
C PRO A 290 24.13 -7.12 -9.53
N ASP A 291 23.59 -7.43 -8.35
CA ASP A 291 22.22 -7.10 -7.95
C ASP A 291 22.21 -6.58 -6.50
N LEU A 292 22.08 -5.26 -6.37
CA LEU A 292 22.05 -4.60 -5.06
C LEU A 292 20.83 -4.99 -4.22
N CYS A 293 19.72 -5.40 -4.85
CA CYS A 293 18.53 -5.83 -4.12
C CYS A 293 18.78 -7.15 -3.36
N MET A 294 19.48 -8.09 -3.98
CA MET A 294 19.87 -9.35 -3.33
C MET A 294 20.81 -9.11 -2.15
N LEU A 295 21.78 -8.20 -2.32
CA LEU A 295 22.69 -7.82 -1.23
C LEU A 295 21.96 -7.10 -0.09
N THR A 296 20.92 -6.30 -0.39
CA THR A 296 20.09 -5.71 0.68
C THR A 296 19.35 -6.77 1.49
N LEU A 297 18.81 -7.81 0.84
CA LEU A 297 18.16 -8.93 1.55
C LEU A 297 19.15 -9.67 2.45
N GLY A 298 20.38 -9.92 1.97
CA GLY A 298 21.44 -10.50 2.78
C GLY A 298 21.80 -9.64 3.99
N VAL A 299 21.93 -8.32 3.84
CA VAL A 299 22.20 -7.43 4.98
C VAL A 299 21.03 -7.42 5.97
N CYS A 300 19.78 -7.42 5.51
CA CYS A 300 18.62 -7.55 6.41
C CYS A 300 18.65 -8.87 7.20
N SER A 301 18.99 -9.98 6.55
CA SER A 301 19.19 -11.28 7.18
C SER A 301 20.29 -11.25 8.25
N LEU A 302 21.45 -10.66 7.92
CA LEU A 302 22.57 -10.50 8.85
C LEU A 302 22.22 -9.61 10.05
N LEU A 303 21.48 -8.52 9.81
CA LEU A 303 21.01 -7.64 10.89
C LEU A 303 20.05 -8.38 11.83
N ALA A 304 19.10 -9.16 11.30
CA ALA A 304 18.15 -9.92 12.12
C ALA A 304 18.83 -10.98 13.00
N VAL A 305 19.75 -11.76 12.41
CA VAL A 305 20.55 -12.75 13.16
C VAL A 305 21.46 -12.05 14.17
N GLY A 306 22.10 -10.94 13.79
CA GLY A 306 22.94 -10.14 14.68
C GLY A 306 22.16 -9.56 15.87
N THR A 307 20.92 -9.10 15.66
CA THR A 307 20.06 -8.64 16.76
C THR A 307 19.71 -9.76 17.73
N ALA A 308 19.40 -10.96 17.23
CA ALA A 308 19.13 -12.12 18.07
C ALA A 308 20.39 -12.51 18.88
N ALA A 309 21.55 -12.56 18.23
CA ALA A 309 22.82 -12.89 18.89
C ALA A 309 23.21 -11.90 20.01
N ILE A 310 22.98 -10.60 19.80
CA ILE A 310 23.18 -9.57 20.85
C ILE A 310 22.23 -9.83 22.02
N LEU A 311 20.94 -10.06 21.73
CA LEU A 311 19.93 -10.31 22.77
C LEU A 311 20.29 -11.52 23.63
N THR A 312 20.80 -12.59 23.00
CA THR A 312 21.16 -13.84 23.67
C THR A 312 22.46 -13.73 24.45
N SER A 313 23.44 -12.95 23.96
CA SER A 313 24.73 -12.78 24.64
C SER A 313 24.61 -12.22 26.06
N ALA A 314 23.52 -11.52 26.37
CA ALA A 314 23.23 -10.98 27.69
C ALA A 314 22.61 -12.01 28.67
N GLY A 315 22.31 -13.24 28.20
CA GLY A 315 21.74 -14.34 28.99
C GLY A 315 20.25 -14.17 29.32
N TRP A 316 19.55 -15.25 29.67
CA TRP A 316 18.09 -15.27 29.93
C TRP A 316 17.59 -14.31 31.02
N GLY A 317 18.48 -13.72 31.82
CA GLY A 317 18.17 -12.68 32.82
C GLY A 317 18.27 -11.25 32.30
N TRP A 318 18.52 -11.02 31.01
CA TRP A 318 18.71 -9.67 30.44
C TRP A 318 17.54 -8.73 30.73
N TYR A 319 16.31 -9.24 30.79
CA TYR A 319 15.13 -8.44 31.12
C TYR A 319 15.08 -8.02 32.61
N ARG A 320 15.86 -8.66 33.49
CA ARG A 320 15.90 -8.38 34.92
C ARG A 320 16.88 -7.28 35.29
N ASN A 321 17.90 -7.04 34.45
CA ASN A 321 18.93 -6.04 34.72
C ASN A 321 18.83 -4.88 33.73
N VAL A 322 18.49 -3.70 34.25
CA VAL A 322 18.38 -2.47 33.47
C VAL A 322 19.68 -2.14 32.72
N GLY A 323 20.85 -2.34 33.34
CA GLY A 323 22.14 -2.11 32.68
C GLY A 323 22.32 -2.96 31.42
N SER A 324 21.84 -4.21 31.45
CA SER A 324 21.89 -5.10 30.27
C SER A 324 20.91 -4.68 29.18
N LEU A 325 19.71 -4.20 29.54
CA LEU A 325 18.76 -3.63 28.57
C LEU A 325 19.35 -2.41 27.84
N PHE A 326 20.02 -1.51 28.56
CA PHE A 326 20.72 -0.36 27.96
C PHE A 326 21.82 -0.78 27.00
N LEU A 327 22.68 -1.71 27.43
CA LEU A 327 23.78 -2.23 26.60
C LEU A 327 23.23 -2.86 25.31
N ILE A 328 22.23 -3.72 25.40
CA ILE A 328 21.60 -4.39 24.26
C ILE A 328 21.03 -3.37 23.29
N GLY A 329 20.27 -2.38 23.77
CA GLY A 329 19.66 -1.37 22.92
C GLY A 329 20.70 -0.53 22.15
N ILE A 330 21.81 -0.17 22.81
CA ILE A 330 22.93 0.55 22.17
C ILE A 330 23.61 -0.33 21.12
N LEU A 331 23.89 -1.59 21.43
CA LEU A 331 24.53 -2.53 20.51
C LEU A 331 23.67 -2.77 19.26
N ILE A 332 22.35 -2.93 19.42
CA ILE A 332 21.42 -3.08 18.29
C ILE A 332 21.38 -1.79 17.45
N ALA A 333 21.33 -0.61 18.07
CA ALA A 333 21.35 0.65 17.34
C ALA A 333 22.65 0.83 16.52
N LEU A 334 23.80 0.45 17.07
CA LEU A 334 25.08 0.46 16.38
C LEU A 334 25.10 -0.54 15.21
N LEU A 335 24.57 -1.75 15.41
CA LEU A 335 24.46 -2.78 14.38
C LEU A 335 23.62 -2.29 13.18
N LEU A 336 22.45 -1.72 13.44
CA LEU A 336 21.58 -1.14 12.40
C LEU A 336 22.28 0.01 11.65
N GLY A 337 22.99 0.89 12.37
CA GLY A 337 23.77 1.97 11.79
C GLY A 337 24.91 1.47 10.88
N ALA A 338 25.61 0.41 11.29
CA ALA A 338 26.67 -0.22 10.51
C ALA A 338 26.12 -0.86 9.23
N GLY A 339 25.00 -1.59 9.32
CA GLY A 339 24.32 -2.18 8.16
C GLY A 339 23.89 -1.12 7.13
N GLY A 340 23.35 0.01 7.59
CA GLY A 340 23.01 1.14 6.73
C GLY A 340 24.23 1.73 6.00
N LYS A 341 25.35 1.93 6.71
CA LYS A 341 26.60 2.41 6.10
C LYS A 341 27.14 1.44 5.04
N LEU A 342 27.08 0.14 5.31
CA LEU A 342 27.50 -0.92 4.37
C LEU A 342 26.70 -0.87 3.07
N LEU A 343 25.37 -0.74 3.16
CA LEU A 343 24.50 -0.64 1.99
C LEU A 343 24.79 0.62 1.15
N LEU A 344 25.04 1.76 1.79
CA LEU A 344 25.42 2.99 1.09
C LEU A 344 26.79 2.86 0.42
N HIS A 345 27.75 2.19 1.07
CA HIS A 345 29.05 1.91 0.48
C HIS A 345 28.92 1.05 -0.79
N TRP A 346 28.13 -0.02 -0.74
CA TRP A 346 27.91 -0.90 -1.90
C TRP A 346 27.11 -0.23 -3.01
N ARG A 347 26.12 0.60 -2.70
CA ARG A 347 25.43 1.43 -3.69
C ARG A 347 26.42 2.30 -4.46
N ARG A 348 27.27 3.04 -3.74
CA ARG A 348 28.27 3.95 -4.34
C ARG A 348 29.25 3.19 -5.23
N LYS A 349 29.67 1.99 -4.82
CA LYS A 349 30.69 1.19 -5.53
C LYS A 349 30.13 0.44 -6.74
N MET A 350 28.87 0.00 -6.72
CA MET A 350 28.30 -0.82 -7.81
C MET A 350 27.50 -0.02 -8.84
N TYR A 351 26.88 1.10 -8.45
CA TYR A 351 25.99 1.86 -9.33
C TYR A 351 26.29 3.37 -9.25
N PRO A 352 27.49 3.82 -9.67
CA PRO A 352 27.81 5.25 -9.65
C PRO A 352 26.94 6.06 -10.63
N ASN A 353 26.62 5.53 -11.83
CA ASN A 353 26.03 6.32 -12.93
C ASN A 353 24.70 5.78 -13.53
N GLN A 354 24.26 4.55 -13.20
CA GLN A 354 23.20 3.87 -13.96
C GLN A 354 21.79 4.50 -13.84
N ALA A 355 21.44 5.11 -12.72
CA ALA A 355 20.15 5.80 -12.56
C ALA A 355 20.11 7.16 -13.32
N VAL A 356 21.28 7.73 -13.62
CA VAL A 356 21.45 9.03 -14.28
C VAL A 356 21.26 8.89 -15.80
N GLU A 357 21.66 7.77 -16.39
CA GLU A 357 21.63 7.55 -17.84
C GLU A 357 20.23 7.27 -18.40
N LEU A 358 19.44 6.40 -17.74
CA LEU A 358 18.09 6.03 -18.23
C LEU A 358 17.03 7.13 -18.04
N SER A 359 17.20 8.00 -17.04
CA SER A 359 16.26 9.09 -16.79
C SER A 359 16.55 10.33 -17.64
N ARG A 360 17.82 10.56 -18.03
CA ARG A 360 18.23 11.68 -18.87
C ARG A 360 17.66 11.62 -20.29
N SER A 361 17.70 10.49 -20.99
CA SER A 361 17.38 10.46 -22.43
C SER A 361 15.97 10.97 -22.78
N ALA A 362 14.92 10.46 -22.12
CA ALA A 362 13.54 10.88 -22.37
C ALA A 362 13.18 12.22 -21.70
N TYR A 363 13.89 12.59 -20.64
CA TYR A 363 13.66 13.84 -19.92
C TYR A 363 14.32 15.04 -20.62
N ASP A 364 15.55 14.87 -21.09
CA ASP A 364 16.31 15.88 -21.82
C ASP A 364 15.63 16.20 -23.15
N GLU A 365 15.07 15.20 -23.84
CA GLU A 365 14.25 15.41 -25.04
C GLU A 365 13.00 16.26 -24.74
N LEU A 366 12.34 16.06 -23.59
CA LEU A 366 11.19 16.87 -23.18
C LEU A 366 11.60 18.30 -22.81
N LEU A 367 12.73 18.49 -22.13
CA LEU A 367 13.26 19.82 -21.81
C LEU A 367 13.60 20.62 -23.07
N VAL A 368 14.26 19.99 -24.05
CA VAL A 368 14.61 20.63 -25.33
C VAL A 368 13.34 21.05 -26.08
N ASN A 369 12.32 20.18 -26.12
CA ASN A 369 11.04 20.52 -26.75
C ASN A 369 10.34 21.70 -26.04
N LEU A 370 10.38 21.76 -24.70
CA LEU A 370 9.76 22.85 -23.94
C LEU A 370 10.46 24.20 -24.14
N GLU A 371 11.79 24.19 -24.25
CA GLU A 371 12.60 25.37 -24.56
C GLU A 371 12.34 25.87 -25.99
N GLN A 372 12.29 24.96 -26.97
CA GLN A 372 11.95 25.29 -28.37
C GLN A 372 10.57 25.94 -28.52
N HIS A 373 9.63 25.63 -27.62
CA HIS A 373 8.29 26.22 -27.60
C HIS A 373 8.17 27.46 -26.70
N SER A 374 9.26 28.05 -26.22
CA SER A 374 9.29 29.25 -25.37
C SER A 374 8.52 29.12 -24.04
N LEU A 375 8.30 27.89 -23.57
CA LEU A 375 7.60 27.62 -22.31
C LEU A 375 8.55 27.60 -21.10
N LEU A 376 9.86 27.50 -21.33
CA LEU A 376 10.91 27.41 -20.33
C LEU A 376 12.11 28.28 -20.73
N ASN A 377 12.69 29.00 -19.75
CA ASN A 377 13.91 29.78 -19.93
C ASN A 377 15.16 28.95 -19.63
N ALA A 378 16.31 29.36 -20.17
CA ALA A 378 17.60 28.72 -19.95
C ALA A 378 17.97 28.60 -18.45
N ASP A 379 17.65 29.63 -17.65
CA ASP A 379 17.89 29.64 -16.20
C ASP A 379 17.04 28.60 -15.46
N GLN A 380 15.76 28.49 -15.84
CA GLN A 380 14.85 27.49 -15.27
C GLN A 380 15.29 26.06 -15.63
N LYS A 381 15.76 25.85 -16.86
CA LYS A 381 16.33 24.57 -17.31
C LYS A 381 17.58 24.19 -16.52
N ALA A 382 18.47 25.16 -16.24
CA ALA A 382 19.67 24.92 -15.44
C ALA A 382 19.32 24.50 -14.00
N VAL A 383 18.32 25.13 -13.38
CA VAL A 383 17.83 24.73 -12.05
C VAL A 383 17.26 23.31 -12.06
N LEU A 384 16.46 22.96 -13.07
CA LEU A 384 15.87 21.62 -13.20
C LEU A 384 16.94 20.53 -13.39
N LEU A 385 17.96 20.80 -14.20
CA LEU A 385 19.09 19.88 -14.42
C LEU A 385 19.96 19.73 -13.15
N ALA A 386 20.14 20.81 -12.38
CA ALA A 386 20.81 20.76 -11.09
C ALA A 386 20.02 19.92 -10.06
N GLU A 387 18.70 20.02 -10.06
CA GLU A 387 17.82 19.27 -9.15
C GLU A 387 17.78 17.76 -9.49
N GLN A 388 17.90 17.40 -10.78
CA GLN A 388 18.05 16.00 -11.21
C GLN A 388 19.33 15.33 -10.73
N GLY A 389 20.40 16.09 -10.49
CA GLY A 389 21.67 15.58 -9.97
C GLY A 389 21.57 14.95 -8.57
N LYS A 390 20.47 15.17 -7.84
CA LYS A 390 20.21 14.54 -6.53
C LYS A 390 19.76 13.09 -6.75
N LEU A 391 20.74 12.19 -6.83
CA LEU A 391 20.59 10.74 -7.02
C LEU A 391 19.57 10.13 -6.05
N THR A 392 18.36 9.86 -6.55
CA THR A 392 17.30 9.18 -5.81
C THR A 392 17.73 7.75 -5.45
N LEU A 393 17.65 7.39 -4.16
CA LEU A 393 17.95 6.02 -3.71
C LEU A 393 16.96 5.02 -4.35
N PRO A 394 17.40 3.82 -4.79
CA PRO A 394 16.49 2.78 -5.27
C PRO A 394 15.44 2.41 -4.22
N TRP A 395 14.23 2.04 -4.64
CA TRP A 395 13.09 1.82 -3.74
C TRP A 395 13.39 0.84 -2.61
N TYR A 396 14.08 -0.27 -2.89
CA TYR A 396 14.41 -1.31 -1.91
C TYR A 396 15.42 -0.84 -0.84
N ILE A 397 16.31 0.10 -1.18
CA ILE A 397 17.18 0.75 -0.19
C ILE A 397 16.38 1.75 0.64
N ARG A 398 15.44 2.48 0.02
CA ARG A 398 14.55 3.38 0.76
C ARG A 398 13.73 2.64 1.81
N THR A 399 13.15 1.50 1.42
CA THR A 399 12.37 0.67 2.33
C THR A 399 13.25 0.11 3.44
N ALA A 400 14.44 -0.41 3.13
CA ALA A 400 15.38 -0.90 4.14
C ALA A 400 15.77 0.20 5.15
N PHE A 401 16.05 1.43 4.69
CA PHE A 401 16.32 2.57 5.58
C PHE A 401 15.10 3.02 6.37
N ALA A 402 13.90 2.95 5.79
CA ALA A 402 12.67 3.26 6.50
C ALA A 402 12.43 2.26 7.64
N PHE A 403 12.40 0.97 7.35
CA PHE A 403 12.23 -0.07 8.38
C PHE A 403 13.34 -0.03 9.43
N GLY A 404 14.61 0.06 9.02
CA GLY A 404 15.74 0.15 9.94
C GLY A 404 15.69 1.40 10.82
N GLY A 405 15.28 2.55 10.25
CA GLY A 405 15.07 3.78 10.99
C GLY A 405 13.95 3.68 12.02
N TRP A 406 12.83 3.02 11.67
CA TRP A 406 11.72 2.79 12.60
C TRP A 406 12.11 1.87 13.76
N ILE A 407 12.76 0.74 13.48
CA ILE A 407 13.23 -0.18 14.52
C ILE A 407 14.23 0.52 15.45
N ALA A 408 15.20 1.24 14.89
CA ALA A 408 16.17 2.01 15.69
C ALA A 408 15.48 3.06 16.57
N ALA A 409 14.48 3.76 16.03
CA ALA A 409 13.73 4.76 16.78
C ALA A 409 12.94 4.16 17.94
N LEU A 410 12.29 3.02 17.73
CA LEU A 410 11.56 2.30 18.76
C LEU A 410 12.47 1.81 19.88
N ILE A 411 13.67 1.31 19.54
CA ILE A 411 14.67 0.90 20.54
C ILE A 411 15.14 2.12 21.34
N LEU A 412 15.47 3.23 20.69
CA LEU A 412 15.87 4.46 21.38
C LEU A 412 14.75 5.00 22.29
N LEU A 413 13.50 4.93 21.84
CA LEU A 413 12.33 5.31 22.63
C LEU A 413 12.14 4.38 23.84
N ALA A 414 12.30 3.06 23.65
CA ALA A 414 12.23 2.09 24.73
C ALA A 414 13.34 2.31 25.77
N LEU A 415 14.56 2.64 25.34
CA LEU A 415 15.66 3.01 26.23
C LEU A 415 15.37 4.30 27.01
N LEU A 416 14.73 5.29 26.38
CA LEU A 416 14.32 6.52 27.07
C LEU A 416 13.24 6.24 28.12
N ILE A 417 12.25 5.40 27.79
CA ILE A 417 11.21 4.99 28.74
C ILE A 417 11.86 4.22 29.90
N LEU A 418 12.79 3.31 29.62
CA LEU A 418 13.53 2.61 30.66
C LEU A 418 14.32 3.57 31.56
N LEU A 419 14.94 4.62 30.99
CA LEU A 419 15.61 5.66 31.77
C LEU A 419 14.64 6.38 32.71
N GLY A 420 13.46 6.75 32.20
CA GLY A 420 12.40 7.37 32.98
C GLY A 420 11.87 6.49 34.10
N PHE A 421 11.82 5.17 33.88
CA PHE A 421 11.43 4.20 34.91
C PHE A 421 12.48 4.13 36.02
N VAL A 422 13.77 4.04 35.67
CA VAL A 422 14.85 3.96 36.66
C VAL A 422 15.04 5.26 37.43
N SER A 423 14.80 6.41 36.80
CA SER A 423 14.89 7.71 37.48
C SER A 423 13.72 8.01 38.42
N GLY A 424 12.74 7.09 38.55
CA GLY A 424 11.52 7.30 39.34
C GLY A 424 10.58 8.34 38.73
N MET A 425 10.78 8.73 37.47
CA MET A 425 9.98 9.75 36.80
C MET A 425 8.51 9.32 36.65
N PHE A 426 8.25 8.00 36.61
CA PHE A 426 6.91 7.45 36.49
C PHE A 426 6.24 7.10 37.82
N ASP A 427 6.93 7.25 38.96
CA ASP A 427 6.36 6.92 40.29
C ASP A 427 5.23 7.89 40.67
N ASN A 428 5.28 9.13 40.18
CA ASN A 428 4.21 10.13 40.28
C ASN A 428 3.80 10.59 38.88
N LEU A 429 3.09 9.71 38.16
CA LEU A 429 2.59 9.93 36.80
C LEU A 429 1.52 11.03 36.76
N ASN A 430 1.97 12.29 36.79
CA ASN A 430 1.12 13.46 36.62
C ASN A 430 1.02 13.84 35.14
N ALA A 431 -0.13 14.37 34.71
CA ALA A 431 -0.31 14.87 33.34
C ALA A 431 0.82 15.81 32.89
N GLY A 432 1.31 16.67 33.78
CA GLY A 432 2.40 17.61 33.51
C GLY A 432 3.72 16.93 33.12
N THR A 433 4.08 15.79 33.73
CA THR A 433 5.34 15.11 33.41
C THR A 433 5.29 14.51 32.01
N ILE A 434 4.19 13.86 31.65
CA ILE A 434 3.98 13.30 30.30
C ILE A 434 3.99 14.42 29.25
N ILE A 435 3.31 15.53 29.49
CA ILE A 435 3.27 16.67 28.55
C ILE A 435 4.68 17.23 28.33
N VAL A 436 5.43 17.50 29.40
CA VAL A 436 6.78 18.06 29.30
C VAL A 436 7.73 17.11 28.55
N VAL A 437 7.73 15.82 28.90
CA VAL A 437 8.55 14.82 28.20
C VAL A 437 8.17 14.73 26.71
N SER A 438 6.87 14.80 26.40
CA SER A 438 6.38 14.76 25.02
C SER A 438 6.80 16.00 24.23
N LEU A 439 6.79 17.18 24.83
CA LEU A 439 7.28 18.42 24.21
C LEU A 439 8.78 18.37 23.93
N ILE A 440 9.59 17.88 24.88
CA ILE A 440 11.04 17.71 24.70
C ILE A 440 11.32 16.71 23.57
N GLY A 441 10.63 15.56 23.58
CA GLY A 441 10.71 14.58 22.50
C GLY A 441 10.28 15.16 21.15
N GLY A 442 9.28 16.05 21.14
CA GLY A 442 8.79 16.71 19.95
C GLY A 442 9.78 17.72 19.37
N ALA A 443 10.46 18.49 20.24
CA ALA A 443 11.54 19.39 19.83
C ALA A 443 12.73 18.61 19.23
N PHE A 444 13.10 17.48 19.86
CA PHE A 444 14.13 16.59 19.32
C PHE A 444 13.72 15.97 17.98
N ALA A 445 12.47 15.54 17.85
CA ALA A 445 11.91 15.04 16.60
C ALA A 445 11.97 16.10 15.49
N ALA A 446 11.59 17.35 15.80
CA ALA A 446 11.63 18.45 14.84
C ALA A 446 13.06 18.69 14.36
N PHE A 447 14.04 18.66 15.27
CA PHE A 447 15.46 18.75 14.91
C PHE A 447 15.88 17.62 13.97
N LEU A 448 15.54 16.36 14.27
CA LEU A 448 15.89 15.22 13.41
C LEU A 448 15.25 15.29 12.02
N LEU A 449 14.00 15.77 11.94
CA LEU A 449 13.28 15.89 10.66
C LEU A 449 13.91 16.91 9.71
N THR A 450 14.64 17.91 10.22
CA THR A 450 15.38 18.88 9.39
C THR A 450 16.68 18.33 8.82
N ARG A 451 17.20 17.22 9.36
CA ARG A 451 18.52 16.69 8.96
C ARG A 451 18.46 15.93 7.62
N PRO A 452 19.52 16.03 6.80
CA PRO A 452 19.60 15.28 5.55
C PRO A 452 19.85 13.79 5.82
N GLY A 453 19.02 12.93 5.21
CA GLY A 453 19.18 11.47 5.27
C GLY A 453 17.89 10.78 5.67
N MET A 454 17.37 9.90 4.81
CA MET A 454 16.09 9.25 5.03
C MET A 454 16.03 8.48 6.36
N GLY A 455 17.09 7.75 6.75
CA GLY A 455 17.08 7.02 8.02
C GLY A 455 16.89 7.92 9.24
N ILE A 456 17.56 9.08 9.27
CA ILE A 456 17.45 10.07 10.36
C ILE A 456 16.05 10.69 10.37
N GLN A 457 15.52 11.04 9.20
CA GLN A 457 14.16 11.56 9.07
C GLN A 457 13.11 10.55 9.55
N GLN A 458 13.30 9.25 9.30
CA GLN A 458 12.39 8.20 9.76
C GLN A 458 12.46 8.02 11.28
N ILE A 459 13.64 8.19 11.90
CA ILE A 459 13.77 8.25 13.35
C ILE A 459 13.01 9.45 13.92
N GLY A 460 13.22 10.64 13.33
CA GLY A 460 12.49 11.85 13.70
C GLY A 460 10.97 11.69 13.54
N LEU A 461 10.51 10.99 12.50
CA LEU A 461 9.10 10.72 12.26
C LEU A 461 8.47 9.88 13.39
N VAL A 462 9.12 8.78 13.79
CA VAL A 462 8.62 7.93 14.89
C VAL A 462 8.58 8.70 16.21
N TRP A 463 9.60 9.51 16.50
CA TRP A 463 9.61 10.36 17.69
C TRP A 463 8.52 11.42 17.65
N ALA A 464 8.27 12.05 16.50
CA ALA A 464 7.18 13.01 16.36
C ALA A 464 5.82 12.34 16.61
N ILE A 465 5.60 11.13 16.10
CA ILE A 465 4.38 10.34 16.35
C ILE A 465 4.25 10.03 17.85
N ALA A 466 5.31 9.52 18.48
CA ALA A 466 5.31 9.18 19.90
C ALA A 466 5.02 10.40 20.78
N SER A 467 5.64 11.55 20.48
CA SER A 467 5.35 12.82 21.15
C SER A 467 3.92 13.31 20.95
N SER A 468 3.33 13.08 19.77
CA SER A 468 1.93 13.44 19.50
C SER A 468 0.98 12.63 20.38
N ILE A 469 1.23 11.32 20.46
CA ILE A 469 0.46 10.40 21.30
C ILE A 469 0.68 10.74 22.78
N GLY A 470 1.91 11.04 23.20
CA GLY A 470 2.22 11.42 24.57
C GLY A 470 1.52 12.72 25.00
N LEU A 471 1.51 13.75 24.14
CA LEU A 471 0.77 15.00 24.40
C LEU A 471 -0.73 14.74 24.59
N TYR A 472 -1.30 13.89 23.74
CA TYR A 472 -2.69 13.48 23.86
C TYR A 472 -2.98 12.74 25.17
N SER A 473 -2.18 11.72 25.50
CA SER A 473 -2.30 10.97 26.74
C SER A 473 -2.18 11.86 27.97
N GLY A 474 -1.28 12.85 27.94
CA GLY A 474 -1.13 13.83 29.00
C GLY A 474 -2.40 14.68 29.20
N ILE A 475 -3.05 15.12 28.12
CA ILE A 475 -4.31 15.89 28.18
C ILE A 475 -5.46 15.05 28.72
N ILE A 476 -5.54 13.77 28.33
CA ILE A 476 -6.57 12.86 28.86
C ILE A 476 -6.41 12.70 30.38
N LEU A 477 -5.19 12.56 30.89
CA LEU A 477 -4.94 12.38 32.32
C LEU A 477 -5.34 13.59 33.18
N ILE A 478 -5.50 14.78 32.58
CA ILE A 478 -6.05 15.95 33.28
C ILE A 478 -7.56 15.78 33.52
N GLN A 479 -8.23 14.97 32.70
CA GLN A 479 -9.68 14.81 32.68
C GLN A 479 -10.08 13.56 33.46
N ASP A 480 -11.10 13.69 34.31
CA ASP A 480 -11.51 12.63 35.23
C ASP A 480 -11.95 11.37 34.46
N SER A 481 -11.47 10.21 34.92
CA SER A 481 -11.48 8.96 34.17
C SER A 481 -12.78 8.19 34.37
N SER A 482 -13.76 8.40 33.51
CA SER A 482 -14.88 7.46 33.34
C SER A 482 -14.78 6.76 31.98
N SER A 483 -15.14 5.49 31.87
CA SER A 483 -15.09 4.75 30.59
C SER A 483 -15.95 5.40 29.48
N ARG A 484 -16.99 6.15 29.86
CA ARG A 484 -17.89 6.86 28.94
C ARG A 484 -17.29 8.15 28.38
N SER A 485 -16.25 8.71 29.00
CA SER A 485 -15.62 9.97 28.59
C SER A 485 -14.44 9.77 27.63
N MET A 486 -13.90 8.56 27.44
CA MET A 486 -12.66 8.36 26.67
C MET A 486 -12.80 8.70 25.17
N LEU A 487 -13.96 8.41 24.56
CA LEU A 487 -14.20 8.74 23.16
C LEU A 487 -14.46 10.24 22.96
N MET A 488 -15.16 10.89 23.88
CA MET A 488 -15.33 12.35 23.85
C MET A 488 -14.00 13.06 24.14
N GLN A 489 -13.18 12.50 25.03
CA GLN A 489 -11.82 12.96 25.33
C GLN A 489 -10.91 12.89 24.09
N SER A 490 -11.14 11.95 23.18
CA SER A 490 -10.37 11.85 21.93
C SER A 490 -10.53 13.05 20.98
N LEU A 491 -11.61 13.84 21.12
CA LEU A 491 -11.78 15.10 20.39
C LEU A 491 -10.71 16.14 20.74
N TRP A 492 -10.13 16.07 21.95
CA TRP A 492 -9.00 16.93 22.33
C TRP A 492 -7.74 16.67 21.53
N PHE A 493 -7.66 15.54 20.82
CA PHE A 493 -6.54 15.28 19.92
C PHE A 493 -6.60 16.14 18.65
N ILE A 494 -7.78 16.59 18.22
CA ILE A 494 -7.96 17.41 17.01
C ILE A 494 -7.19 18.73 17.09
N PRO A 495 -7.36 19.58 18.13
CA PRO A 495 -6.60 20.82 18.23
C PRO A 495 -5.09 20.57 18.40
N VAL A 496 -4.70 19.51 19.10
CA VAL A 496 -3.28 19.10 19.22
C VAL A 496 -2.70 18.80 17.85
N LEU A 497 -3.34 17.94 17.06
CA LEU A 497 -2.90 17.60 15.70
C LEU A 497 -2.87 18.84 14.79
N ALA A 498 -3.86 19.73 14.89
CA ALA A 498 -3.90 20.96 14.09
C ALA A 498 -2.66 21.85 14.35
N VAL A 499 -2.25 22.00 15.61
CA VAL A 499 -1.03 22.73 15.97
C VAL A 499 0.21 21.99 15.47
N LEU A 500 0.29 20.68 15.67
CA LEU A 500 1.48 19.89 15.29
C LEU A 500 1.69 19.83 13.76
N ILE A 501 0.61 19.85 12.96
CA ILE A 501 0.69 19.96 11.50
C ILE A 501 1.41 21.25 11.07
N VAL A 502 1.19 22.36 11.78
CA VAL A 502 1.86 23.64 11.51
C VAL A 502 3.31 23.60 11.99
N VAL A 503 3.55 23.11 13.21
CA VAL A 503 4.87 23.11 13.87
C VAL A 503 5.88 22.20 13.15
N PHE A 504 5.50 20.98 12.79
CA PHE A 504 6.43 20.05 12.16
C PHE A 504 6.55 20.29 10.66
N HIS A 505 7.75 20.65 10.21
CA HIS A 505 8.07 20.96 8.81
C HIS A 505 8.49 19.70 8.01
N ASN A 506 7.67 18.64 8.08
CA ASN A 506 7.92 17.40 7.35
C ASN A 506 6.64 16.89 6.66
N ASP A 507 6.74 16.61 5.37
CA ASP A 507 5.59 16.21 4.55
C ASP A 507 4.96 14.89 4.98
N MET A 508 5.77 13.90 5.37
CA MET A 508 5.25 12.59 5.82
C MET A 508 4.51 12.70 7.15
N TYR A 509 5.06 13.46 8.10
CA TYR A 509 4.39 13.69 9.38
C TYR A 509 3.10 14.47 9.18
N ARG A 510 3.12 15.57 8.42
CA ARG A 510 1.92 16.36 8.12
C ARG A 510 0.84 15.53 7.42
N PHE A 511 1.23 14.67 6.48
CA PHE A 511 0.33 13.75 5.80
C PHE A 511 -0.36 12.80 6.81
N LEU A 512 0.43 12.16 7.67
CA LEU A 512 -0.10 11.22 8.66
C LEU A 512 -0.98 11.94 9.69
N ALA A 513 -0.51 13.07 10.24
CA ALA A 513 -1.26 13.87 11.20
C ALA A 513 -2.58 14.39 10.61
N THR A 514 -2.59 14.85 9.36
CA THR A 514 -3.83 15.26 8.68
C THR A 514 -4.78 14.07 8.50
N GLY A 515 -4.28 12.91 8.09
CA GLY A 515 -5.08 11.71 7.95
C GLY A 515 -5.72 11.28 9.27
N THR A 516 -4.94 11.30 10.36
CA THR A 516 -5.43 11.04 11.72
C THR A 516 -6.43 12.10 12.18
N LEU A 517 -6.21 13.38 11.87
CA LEU A 517 -7.15 14.45 12.20
C LEU A 517 -8.50 14.22 11.51
N VAL A 518 -8.51 13.88 10.22
CA VAL A 518 -9.74 13.55 9.48
C VAL A 518 -10.40 12.28 10.05
N PHE A 519 -9.60 11.25 10.32
CA PHE A 519 -10.09 10.01 10.92
C PHE A 519 -10.79 10.28 12.24
N MET A 520 -10.11 10.95 13.17
CA MET A 520 -10.67 11.30 14.47
C MET A 520 -11.91 12.19 14.31
N SER A 521 -11.85 13.22 13.48
CA SER A 521 -12.98 14.15 13.27
C SER A 521 -14.26 13.44 12.82
N ILE A 522 -14.17 12.44 11.95
CA ILE A 522 -15.35 11.72 11.44
C ILE A 522 -15.77 10.59 12.38
N VAL A 523 -14.82 9.77 12.82
CA VAL A 523 -15.10 8.56 13.62
C VAL A 523 -15.60 8.95 15.01
N THR A 524 -14.90 9.84 15.69
CA THR A 524 -15.24 10.23 17.05
C THR A 524 -16.55 10.99 17.11
N THR A 525 -16.86 11.86 16.14
CA THR A 525 -18.15 12.57 16.11
C THR A 525 -19.30 11.65 15.75
N SER A 526 -19.10 10.69 14.84
CA SER A 526 -20.11 9.65 14.52
C SER A 526 -20.42 8.77 15.74
N TYR A 527 -19.43 8.49 16.60
CA TYR A 527 -19.62 7.67 17.81
C TYR A 527 -20.02 8.47 19.06
N ALA A 528 -19.55 9.71 19.24
CA ALA A 528 -19.88 10.55 20.40
C ALA A 528 -21.38 10.88 20.46
N LEU A 529 -21.99 11.01 19.28
CA LEU A 529 -23.41 11.26 19.09
C LEU A 529 -24.31 10.17 19.69
N ILE A 530 -23.80 8.95 19.75
CA ILE A 530 -24.52 7.75 20.15
C ILE A 530 -24.79 7.72 21.66
N TRP A 531 -23.96 8.42 22.44
CA TRP A 531 -23.85 8.21 23.89
C TRP A 531 -24.10 9.44 24.77
N HIS A 532 -24.08 10.68 24.26
CA HIS A 532 -24.06 11.87 25.14
C HIS A 532 -25.09 12.98 24.84
N LEU A 533 -25.64 13.08 23.63
CA LEU A 533 -26.44 14.24 23.23
C LEU A 533 -27.92 13.87 23.08
N ALA A 534 -28.61 13.84 24.23
CA ALA A 534 -30.07 13.83 24.44
C ALA A 534 -30.92 12.87 23.55
N PRO A 535 -31.60 11.85 24.13
CA PRO A 535 -32.53 10.98 23.39
C PRO A 535 -33.67 11.74 22.69
N ASP A 536 -33.97 12.97 23.11
CA ASP A 536 -35.10 13.77 22.60
C ASP A 536 -34.81 14.48 21.26
N ASN A 537 -33.54 14.60 20.83
CA ASN A 537 -33.15 15.36 19.62
C ASN A 537 -32.29 14.55 18.61
N GLN A 538 -32.50 13.23 18.52
CA GLN A 538 -31.70 12.32 17.69
C GLN A 538 -31.55 12.76 16.21
N GLN A 539 -32.56 13.45 15.64
CA GLN A 539 -32.52 13.91 14.25
C GLN A 539 -31.49 15.02 14.00
N LEU A 540 -31.42 16.04 14.87
CA LEU A 540 -30.53 17.20 14.70
C LEU A 540 -29.06 16.78 14.84
N PHE A 541 -28.82 15.80 15.71
CA PHE A 541 -27.52 15.22 15.97
C PHE A 541 -27.04 14.35 14.80
N PHE A 542 -27.93 13.62 14.11
CA PHE A 542 -27.57 12.81 12.94
C PHE A 542 -26.93 13.62 11.79
N PHE A 543 -27.28 14.90 11.65
CA PHE A 543 -26.74 15.76 10.59
C PHE A 543 -25.31 16.23 10.84
N ILE A 544 -24.82 16.23 12.09
CA ILE A 544 -23.50 16.81 12.41
C ILE A 544 -22.36 16.00 11.76
N PRO A 545 -22.27 14.67 11.90
CA PRO A 545 -21.23 13.90 11.22
C PRO A 545 -21.33 13.97 9.69
N ILE A 546 -22.55 14.01 9.15
CA ILE A 546 -22.80 14.18 7.71
C ILE A 546 -22.22 15.51 7.22
N LEU A 547 -22.48 16.60 7.95
CA LEU A 547 -21.96 17.93 7.64
C LEU A 547 -20.43 17.94 7.72
N ILE A 548 -19.82 17.33 8.74
CA ILE A 548 -18.37 17.23 8.89
C ILE A 548 -17.74 16.51 7.69
N VAL A 549 -18.27 15.33 7.33
CA VAL A 549 -17.82 14.59 6.14
C VAL A 549 -17.96 15.46 4.89
N THR A 550 -19.11 16.13 4.74
CA THR A 550 -19.39 16.99 3.58
C THR A 550 -18.36 18.11 3.46
N VAL A 551 -18.09 18.83 4.54
CA VAL A 551 -17.14 19.95 4.59
C VAL A 551 -15.71 19.46 4.32
N ILE A 552 -15.29 18.35 4.91
CA ILE A 552 -13.93 17.79 4.70
C ILE A 552 -13.74 17.40 3.23
N VAL A 553 -14.70 16.68 2.63
CA VAL A 553 -14.62 16.27 1.22
C VAL A 553 -14.63 17.50 0.30
N MET A 554 -15.47 18.50 0.58
CA MET A 554 -15.49 19.76 -0.18
C MET A 554 -14.17 20.53 -0.07
N LEU A 555 -13.56 20.57 1.11
CA LEU A 555 -12.25 21.18 1.33
C LEU A 555 -11.17 20.49 0.49
N ILE A 556 -11.17 19.15 0.45
CA ILE A 556 -10.23 18.38 -0.38
C ILE A 556 -10.42 18.69 -1.86
N LEU A 557 -11.66 18.70 -2.35
CA LEU A 557 -11.97 19.07 -3.74
C LEU A 557 -11.54 20.50 -4.06
N TRP A 558 -11.74 21.43 -3.12
CA TRP A 558 -11.29 22.82 -3.25
C TRP A 558 -9.76 22.93 -3.33
N LEU A 559 -9.03 22.19 -2.49
CA LEU A 559 -7.56 22.11 -2.53
C LEU A 559 -7.06 21.59 -3.88
N ILE A 560 -7.70 20.55 -4.42
CA ILE A 560 -7.36 19.97 -5.74
C ILE A 560 -7.62 20.97 -6.86
N CYS A 561 -8.75 21.68 -6.84
CA CYS A 561 -9.10 22.64 -7.88
C CYS A 561 -8.17 23.86 -7.89
N ASN A 562 -7.68 24.29 -6.73
CA ASN A 562 -6.84 25.48 -6.57
C ASN A 562 -5.35 25.16 -6.36
N GLU A 563 -4.95 23.90 -6.53
CA GLU A 563 -3.60 23.39 -6.29
C GLU A 563 -2.51 24.28 -6.91
N THR A 564 -2.64 24.64 -8.19
CA THR A 564 -1.65 25.45 -8.93
C THR A 564 -1.47 26.85 -8.36
N LYS A 565 -2.56 27.48 -7.91
CA LYS A 565 -2.54 28.83 -7.32
C LYS A 565 -2.00 28.81 -5.89
N LEU A 566 -2.42 27.83 -5.10
CA LEU A 566 -2.01 27.71 -3.71
C LEU A 566 -0.52 27.37 -3.61
N LEU A 567 0.02 26.55 -4.51
CA LEU A 567 1.45 26.21 -4.56
C LEU A 567 2.37 27.40 -4.85
N ALA A 568 1.84 28.51 -5.37
CA ALA A 568 2.58 29.75 -5.56
C ALA A 568 2.59 30.66 -4.31
N THR A 569 1.97 30.24 -3.20
CA THR A 569 1.93 31.00 -1.95
C THR A 569 2.98 30.48 -0.95
N ILE A 570 3.23 31.27 0.11
CA ILE A 570 4.14 30.90 1.22
C ILE A 570 3.73 29.56 1.87
N ASN A 571 2.44 29.20 1.81
CA ASN A 571 1.89 27.97 2.38
C ASN A 571 2.03 26.74 1.47
N ALA A 572 2.81 26.84 0.38
CA ALA A 572 3.13 25.74 -0.53
C ALA A 572 3.41 24.38 0.17
N PRO A 573 4.25 24.31 1.23
CA PRO A 573 4.59 23.02 1.85
C PRO A 573 3.47 22.41 2.71
N LEU A 574 2.35 23.10 2.94
CA LEU A 574 1.20 22.56 3.68
C LEU A 574 0.16 21.90 2.76
N ILE A 575 0.07 22.33 1.50
CA ILE A 575 -1.05 21.97 0.61
C ILE A 575 -1.05 20.49 0.26
N HIS A 576 0.08 19.95 -0.20
CA HIS A 576 0.15 18.54 -0.58
C HIS A 576 -0.09 17.60 0.61
N PRO A 577 0.55 17.79 1.79
CA PRO A 577 0.25 16.98 2.96
C PRO A 577 -1.22 17.08 3.40
N LEU A 578 -1.83 18.27 3.34
CA LEU A 578 -3.24 18.45 3.71
C LEU A 578 -4.17 17.71 2.73
N MET A 579 -3.93 17.87 1.42
CA MET A 579 -4.73 17.27 0.37
C MET A 579 -4.62 15.74 0.39
N TYR A 580 -3.39 15.20 0.32
CA TYR A 580 -3.19 13.75 0.29
C TYR A 580 -3.49 13.11 1.65
N GLY A 581 -3.18 13.78 2.76
CA GLY A 581 -3.50 13.32 4.10
C GLY A 581 -5.01 13.27 4.33
N GLY A 582 -5.75 14.28 3.86
CA GLY A 582 -7.21 14.28 3.88
C GLY A 582 -7.82 13.15 3.04
N ILE A 583 -7.32 12.92 1.83
CA ILE A 583 -7.71 11.77 0.99
C ILE A 583 -7.43 10.46 1.75
N GLY A 584 -6.22 10.29 2.29
CA GLY A 584 -5.82 9.11 3.05
C GLY A 584 -6.73 8.86 4.26
N GLY A 585 -7.06 9.92 5.00
CA GLY A 585 -8.00 9.87 6.13
C GLY A 585 -9.37 9.35 5.72
N ILE A 586 -9.97 9.89 4.65
CA ILE A 586 -11.27 9.42 4.14
C ILE A 586 -11.21 7.96 3.71
N LEU A 587 -10.13 7.54 3.01
CA LEU A 587 -9.96 6.14 2.59
C LEU A 587 -9.94 5.20 3.81
N VAL A 588 -9.17 5.54 4.84
CA VAL A 588 -9.09 4.75 6.09
C VAL A 588 -10.45 4.72 6.80
N VAL A 589 -11.16 5.85 6.90
CA VAL A 589 -12.49 5.91 7.51
C VAL A 589 -13.51 5.07 6.74
N CYS A 590 -13.48 5.10 5.41
CA CYS A 590 -14.33 4.25 4.57
C CYS A 590 -14.07 2.77 4.83
N LEU A 591 -12.80 2.33 4.85
CA LEU A 591 -12.47 0.93 5.16
C LEU A 591 -12.87 0.54 6.58
N HIS A 592 -12.63 1.44 7.54
CA HIS A 592 -13.02 1.22 8.93
C HIS A 592 -14.54 0.99 9.03
N SER A 593 -15.36 1.80 8.35
CA SER A 593 -16.83 1.69 8.40
C SER A 593 -17.39 0.30 8.05
N ILE A 594 -16.66 -0.50 7.26
CA ILE A 594 -17.11 -1.82 6.79
C ILE A 594 -16.37 -3.03 7.42
N GLN A 595 -15.20 -2.84 8.06
CA GLN A 595 -14.37 -3.94 8.62
C GLN A 595 -14.62 -4.24 10.12
N MET A 596 -15.75 -3.81 10.66
CA MET A 596 -16.03 -3.79 12.11
C MET A 596 -16.08 -5.16 12.82
N GLY A 597 -16.11 -6.29 12.08
CA GLY A 597 -16.10 -7.62 12.69
C GLY A 597 -14.79 -8.01 13.39
N ASN A 598 -13.64 -7.49 12.94
CA ASN A 598 -12.33 -7.92 13.45
C ASN A 598 -11.69 -6.94 14.46
N ILE A 599 -12.24 -5.74 14.63
CA ILE A 599 -11.70 -4.69 15.53
C ILE A 599 -12.57 -4.56 16.81
N HIS A 600 -13.33 -5.62 17.13
CA HIS A 600 -14.21 -5.70 18.30
C HIS A 600 -13.49 -5.31 19.61
N GLU A 601 -12.17 -5.51 19.67
CA GLU A 601 -11.34 -5.29 20.86
C GLU A 601 -10.85 -3.85 21.07
N PHE A 602 -10.79 -2.99 20.04
CA PHE A 602 -10.10 -1.69 20.22
C PHE A 602 -10.95 -0.65 20.95
N TYR A 603 -12.30 -0.76 20.90
CA TYR A 603 -13.19 0.21 21.55
C TYR A 603 -14.38 -0.40 22.32
N TRP A 604 -14.48 -1.73 22.47
CA TRP A 604 -15.56 -2.37 23.25
C TRP A 604 -16.98 -1.85 22.91
N MET A 605 -17.29 -1.68 21.62
CA MET A 605 -18.58 -1.11 21.16
C MET A 605 -19.27 -2.08 20.20
N SER A 606 -20.29 -2.78 20.70
CA SER A 606 -20.81 -4.01 20.09
C SER A 606 -21.77 -3.85 18.92
N ASP A 607 -22.51 -2.73 18.75
CA ASP A 607 -23.74 -2.80 17.91
C ASP A 607 -24.03 -1.63 16.95
N ARG A 608 -23.10 -0.69 16.71
CA ARG A 608 -23.47 0.61 16.10
C ARG A 608 -22.61 1.13 14.92
N GLY A 609 -22.03 0.23 14.13
CA GLY A 609 -21.27 0.56 12.91
C GLY A 609 -22.10 1.23 11.79
N LEU A 610 -23.42 1.02 11.77
CA LEU A 610 -24.34 1.60 10.78
C LEU A 610 -24.31 3.13 10.71
N TYR A 611 -24.11 3.83 11.84
CA TYR A 611 -24.12 5.30 11.86
C TYR A 611 -22.91 5.92 11.15
N LEU A 612 -21.72 5.31 11.30
CA LEU A 612 -20.51 5.77 10.60
C LEU A 612 -20.62 5.51 9.09
N GLU A 613 -21.15 4.35 8.70
CA GLU A 613 -21.39 4.08 7.28
C GLU A 613 -22.43 5.04 6.69
N GLN A 614 -23.53 5.30 7.41
CA GLN A 614 -24.56 6.26 7.00
C GLN A 614 -24.01 7.68 6.88
N SER A 615 -23.22 8.16 7.84
CA SER A 615 -22.66 9.52 7.78
C SER A 615 -21.79 9.73 6.54
N LEU A 616 -21.02 8.71 6.14
CA LEU A 616 -20.26 8.70 4.89
C LEU A 616 -21.15 8.59 3.66
N SER A 617 -22.16 7.72 3.70
CA SER A 617 -23.10 7.46 2.60
C SER A 617 -23.97 8.67 2.25
N TYR A 618 -24.23 9.57 3.20
CA TYR A 618 -24.90 10.85 2.93
C TYR A 618 -23.91 11.99 2.68
N GLY A 619 -22.82 12.05 3.45
CA GLY A 619 -21.88 13.18 3.41
C GLY A 619 -21.03 13.25 2.13
N ILE A 620 -20.54 12.11 1.63
CA ILE A 620 -19.72 12.08 0.39
C ILE A 620 -20.55 12.47 -0.84
N PRO A 621 -21.76 11.90 -1.07
CA PRO A 621 -22.61 12.33 -2.17
C PRO A 621 -23.01 13.80 -2.09
N ALA A 622 -23.34 14.29 -0.88
CA ALA A 622 -23.69 15.70 -0.66
C ALA A 622 -22.51 16.60 -1.05
N ALA A 623 -21.28 16.27 -0.67
CA ALA A 623 -20.10 17.03 -1.05
C ALA A 623 -19.89 17.08 -2.57
N PHE A 624 -20.02 15.94 -3.26
CA PHE A 624 -19.85 15.88 -4.72
C PHE A 624 -20.91 16.73 -5.45
N LEU A 625 -22.17 16.62 -5.07
CA LEU A 625 -23.26 17.38 -5.70
C LEU A 625 -23.18 18.89 -5.38
N LEU A 626 -23.00 19.25 -4.10
CA LEU A 626 -22.90 20.66 -3.69
C LEU A 626 -21.68 21.33 -4.27
N PHE A 627 -20.51 20.68 -4.23
CA PHE A 627 -19.28 21.25 -4.79
C PHE A 627 -19.40 21.46 -6.29
N THR A 628 -19.94 20.49 -7.03
CA THR A 628 -20.14 20.64 -8.48
C THR A 628 -21.17 21.72 -8.82
N LEU A 629 -22.24 21.86 -8.03
CA LEU A 629 -23.22 22.93 -8.19
C LEU A 629 -22.60 24.31 -7.92
N ILE A 630 -21.82 24.46 -6.85
CA ILE A 630 -21.08 25.70 -6.54
C ILE A 630 -20.12 26.06 -7.68
N GLN A 631 -19.35 25.09 -8.18
CA GLN A 631 -18.44 25.33 -9.31
C GLN A 631 -19.20 25.66 -10.60
N TRP A 632 -20.37 25.07 -10.81
CA TRP A 632 -21.23 25.33 -11.97
C TRP A 632 -21.77 26.76 -11.99
N VAL A 633 -22.10 27.30 -10.81
CA VAL A 633 -22.54 28.70 -10.61
C VAL A 633 -21.37 29.67 -10.77
N LEU A 634 -20.23 29.39 -10.14
CA LEU A 634 -19.06 30.28 -10.13
C LEU A 634 -18.32 30.33 -11.47
N HIS A 635 -18.26 29.22 -12.21
CA HIS A 635 -17.48 29.12 -13.45
C HIS A 635 -18.36 28.73 -14.65
N ARG A 636 -18.57 29.67 -15.59
CA ARG A 636 -19.27 29.41 -16.86
C ARG A 636 -18.36 28.74 -17.90
N SER A 637 -17.96 27.48 -17.68
CA SER A 637 -17.17 26.70 -18.65
C SER A 637 -18.00 25.91 -19.68
N LYS A 638 -17.40 25.47 -20.80
CA LYS A 638 -18.06 24.68 -21.88
C LYS A 638 -18.16 23.17 -21.61
N LEU A 639 -17.54 22.64 -20.55
CA LEU A 639 -17.49 21.19 -20.25
C LEU A 639 -18.54 20.73 -19.23
N LYS A 640 -19.48 21.61 -18.83
CA LYS A 640 -20.45 21.44 -17.73
C LYS A 640 -21.20 20.09 -17.63
N PRO A 641 -21.74 19.48 -18.70
CA PRO A 641 -22.58 18.29 -18.54
C PRO A 641 -21.80 17.05 -18.11
N LEU A 642 -20.54 16.90 -18.54
CA LEU A 642 -19.74 15.71 -18.23
C LEU A 642 -19.39 15.64 -16.73
N TRP A 643 -19.06 16.79 -16.11
CA TRP A 643 -18.74 16.86 -14.68
C TRP A 643 -19.96 16.58 -13.82
N LEU A 644 -21.14 17.02 -14.25
CA LEU A 644 -22.40 16.76 -13.55
C LEU A 644 -22.76 15.27 -13.63
N ILE A 645 -22.64 14.65 -14.81
CA ILE A 645 -22.83 13.20 -14.96
C ILE A 645 -21.85 12.44 -14.07
N ALA A 646 -20.57 12.82 -14.09
CA ALA A 646 -19.55 12.18 -13.25
C ALA A 646 -19.89 12.30 -11.76
N ALA A 647 -20.28 13.50 -11.30
CA ALA A 647 -20.69 13.73 -9.92
C ALA A 647 -21.88 12.88 -9.53
N VAL A 648 -22.94 12.83 -10.36
CA VAL A 648 -24.14 12.01 -10.12
C VAL A 648 -23.78 10.53 -10.03
N VAL A 649 -22.95 10.01 -10.94
CA VAL A 649 -22.53 8.59 -10.94
C VAL A 649 -21.71 8.27 -9.69
N THR A 650 -20.73 9.12 -9.32
CA THR A 650 -19.92 8.91 -8.11
C THR A 650 -20.73 9.07 -6.83
N SER A 651 -21.72 9.97 -6.81
CA SER A 651 -22.64 10.18 -5.69
C SER A 651 -23.59 9.01 -5.51
N LEU A 652 -24.16 8.47 -6.60
CA LEU A 652 -25.00 7.28 -6.54
C LEU A 652 -24.20 6.07 -6.01
N ALA A 653 -22.98 5.89 -6.51
CA ALA A 653 -22.10 4.83 -6.00
C ALA A 653 -21.72 5.04 -4.52
N ALA A 654 -21.41 6.27 -4.10
CA ALA A 654 -21.06 6.59 -2.72
C ALA A 654 -22.25 6.45 -1.75
N TYR A 655 -23.47 6.64 -2.23
CA TYR A 655 -24.67 6.45 -1.42
C TYR A 655 -24.86 5.00 -0.96
N PHE A 656 -24.56 4.04 -1.82
CA PHE A 656 -24.67 2.61 -1.47
C PHE A 656 -23.40 2.04 -0.86
N ALA A 657 -22.25 2.53 -1.32
CA ALA A 657 -20.94 2.04 -0.94
C ALA A 657 -19.98 3.25 -0.92
N PRO A 658 -19.87 3.98 0.22
CA PRO A 658 -19.15 5.26 0.29
C PRO A 658 -17.71 5.16 -0.21
N GLY A 659 -17.02 4.07 0.12
CA GLY A 659 -15.68 3.81 -0.40
C GLY A 659 -15.62 3.59 -1.92
N MET A 660 -16.60 2.90 -2.52
CA MET A 660 -16.61 2.71 -3.98
C MET A 660 -16.81 4.05 -4.71
N GLY A 661 -17.78 4.86 -4.28
CA GLY A 661 -18.02 6.15 -4.91
C GLY A 661 -16.87 7.14 -4.74
N PHE A 662 -16.26 7.19 -3.54
CA PHE A 662 -15.06 7.99 -3.31
C PHE A 662 -13.85 7.48 -4.11
N GLY A 663 -13.67 6.16 -4.20
CA GLY A 663 -12.61 5.54 -5.02
C GLY A 663 -12.75 5.83 -6.52
N LEU A 664 -13.97 5.80 -7.05
CA LEU A 664 -14.26 6.20 -8.44
C LEU A 664 -13.94 7.69 -8.66
N ALA A 665 -14.33 8.56 -7.74
CA ALA A 665 -13.96 9.97 -7.80
C ALA A 665 -12.43 10.16 -7.74
N LEU A 666 -11.73 9.34 -6.95
CA LEU A 666 -10.28 9.38 -6.84
C LEU A 666 -9.57 8.96 -8.13
N LEU A 667 -10.13 8.02 -8.91
CA LEU A 667 -9.62 7.70 -10.25
C LEU A 667 -9.72 8.92 -11.19
N LEU A 668 -10.81 9.69 -11.12
CA LEU A 668 -10.99 10.91 -11.90
C LEU A 668 -9.98 11.99 -11.47
N ILE A 669 -9.80 12.18 -10.16
CA ILE A 669 -8.83 13.12 -9.58
C ILE A 669 -7.40 12.73 -10.00
N ALA A 670 -7.05 11.45 -9.90
CA ALA A 670 -5.75 10.94 -10.31
C ALA A 670 -5.46 11.21 -11.79
N ARG A 671 -6.47 11.04 -12.66
CA ARG A 671 -6.32 11.40 -14.08
C ARG A 671 -6.19 12.90 -14.30
N TYR A 672 -6.96 13.71 -13.58
CA TYR A 672 -6.91 15.17 -13.64
C TYR A 672 -5.54 15.72 -13.25
N GLN A 673 -4.91 15.15 -12.21
CA GLN A 673 -3.56 15.50 -11.75
C GLN A 673 -2.44 14.83 -12.56
N GLY A 674 -2.78 13.83 -13.39
CA GLY A 674 -1.80 12.97 -14.07
C GLY A 674 -0.90 12.19 -13.10
N ASN A 675 -1.39 11.94 -11.87
CA ASN A 675 -0.65 11.25 -10.83
C ASN A 675 -0.91 9.73 -10.90
N GLN A 676 0.04 9.01 -11.49
CA GLN A 676 -0.04 7.56 -11.64
C GLN A 676 0.00 6.80 -10.30
N TRP A 677 0.66 7.35 -9.28
CA TRP A 677 0.66 6.74 -7.94
C TRP A 677 -0.72 6.82 -7.32
N LEU A 678 -1.38 7.98 -7.41
CA LEU A 678 -2.75 8.15 -6.91
C LEU A 678 -3.73 7.24 -7.67
N LEU A 679 -3.55 7.06 -8.98
CA LEU A 679 -4.35 6.12 -9.78
C LEU A 679 -4.19 4.69 -9.24
N GLY A 680 -2.95 4.26 -8.98
CA GLY A 680 -2.66 2.95 -8.41
C GLY A 680 -3.25 2.76 -7.02
N VAL A 681 -3.14 3.78 -6.15
CA VAL A 681 -3.75 3.78 -4.81
C VAL A 681 -5.27 3.67 -4.90
N ALA A 682 -5.92 4.44 -5.79
CA ALA A 682 -7.37 4.39 -5.99
C ALA A 682 -7.84 3.02 -6.49
N ALA A 683 -7.14 2.43 -7.46
CA ALA A 683 -7.46 1.11 -7.99
C ALA A 683 -7.28 0.00 -6.94
N CYS A 684 -6.17 0.05 -6.18
CA CYS A 684 -5.92 -0.87 -5.08
C CYS A 684 -6.98 -0.73 -3.98
N PHE A 685 -7.31 0.50 -3.61
CA PHE A 685 -8.35 0.79 -2.63
C PHE A 685 -9.72 0.25 -3.06
N LEU A 686 -10.14 0.47 -4.31
CA LEU A 686 -11.39 -0.07 -4.82
C LEU A 686 -11.42 -1.60 -4.73
N ALA A 687 -10.32 -2.29 -5.03
CA ALA A 687 -10.22 -3.73 -4.91
C ALA A 687 -10.34 -4.19 -3.43
N VAL A 688 -9.58 -3.56 -2.53
CA VAL A 688 -9.62 -3.89 -1.08
C VAL A 688 -10.98 -3.59 -0.47
N TYR A 689 -11.58 -2.44 -0.80
CA TYR A 689 -12.88 -2.05 -0.31
C TYR A 689 -13.97 -2.98 -0.83
N THR A 690 -13.98 -3.33 -2.12
CA THR A 690 -14.97 -4.27 -2.69
C THR A 690 -14.86 -5.65 -2.06
N SER A 691 -13.63 -6.14 -1.83
CA SER A 691 -13.38 -7.41 -1.14
C SER A 691 -13.84 -7.37 0.32
N SER A 692 -13.59 -6.27 1.03
CA SER A 692 -14.05 -6.10 2.42
C SER A 692 -15.57 -5.96 2.50
N TRP A 693 -16.18 -5.27 1.52
CA TRP A 693 -17.61 -5.05 1.43
C TRP A 693 -18.38 -6.34 1.15
N TYR A 694 -17.76 -7.36 0.54
CA TYR A 694 -18.34 -8.71 0.45
C TYR A 694 -18.71 -9.26 1.83
N TYR A 695 -17.80 -9.16 2.80
CA TYR A 695 -17.97 -9.65 4.17
C TYR A 695 -18.79 -8.72 5.08
N PHE A 696 -19.08 -7.50 4.64
CA PHE A 696 -19.83 -6.54 5.44
C PHE A 696 -21.29 -6.97 5.63
N LEU A 697 -21.74 -7.20 6.86
CA LEU A 697 -23.07 -7.79 7.12
C LEU A 697 -24.24 -6.80 7.07
N GLY A 698 -24.01 -5.50 6.84
CA GLY A 698 -25.09 -4.49 6.82
C GLY A 698 -26.11 -4.67 5.68
N PHE A 699 -25.76 -5.38 4.62
CA PHE A 699 -26.65 -5.70 3.50
C PHE A 699 -26.52 -7.17 3.09
N SER A 700 -27.62 -7.78 2.61
CA SER A 700 -27.60 -9.14 2.09
C SER A 700 -26.75 -9.24 0.82
N LEU A 701 -26.10 -10.41 0.60
CA LEU A 701 -25.31 -10.63 -0.62
C LEU A 701 -26.17 -10.54 -1.89
N LEU A 702 -27.45 -10.94 -1.82
CA LEU A 702 -28.38 -10.79 -2.95
C LEU A 702 -28.59 -9.31 -3.30
N TYR A 703 -28.82 -8.45 -2.31
CA TYR A 703 -28.98 -7.02 -2.53
C TYR A 703 -27.72 -6.40 -3.15
N LYS A 704 -26.54 -6.73 -2.60
CA LYS A 704 -25.25 -6.29 -3.16
C LYS A 704 -25.03 -6.79 -4.59
N SER A 705 -25.42 -8.03 -4.88
CA SER A 705 -25.34 -8.62 -6.21
C SER A 705 -26.16 -7.84 -7.24
N LEU A 706 -27.45 -7.59 -6.95
CA LEU A 706 -28.33 -6.84 -7.84
C LEU A 706 -27.84 -5.41 -8.07
N LEU A 707 -27.35 -4.74 -7.03
CA LEU A 707 -26.73 -3.42 -7.15
C LEU A 707 -25.50 -3.42 -8.04
N LEU A 708 -24.58 -4.37 -7.83
CA LEU A 708 -23.35 -4.48 -8.63
C LEU A 708 -23.65 -4.80 -10.10
N ILE A 709 -24.61 -5.67 -10.38
CA ILE A 709 -25.06 -5.97 -11.74
C ILE A 709 -25.71 -4.73 -12.37
N GLY A 710 -26.65 -4.09 -11.68
CA GLY A 710 -27.37 -2.91 -12.17
C GLY A 710 -26.43 -1.73 -12.45
N CYS A 711 -25.57 -1.38 -11.48
CA CYS A 711 -24.54 -0.36 -11.65
C CYS A 711 -23.53 -0.73 -12.73
N GLY A 712 -23.12 -2.01 -12.79
CA GLY A 712 -22.19 -2.50 -13.81
C GLY A 712 -22.72 -2.33 -15.23
N VAL A 713 -23.98 -2.72 -15.47
CA VAL A 713 -24.66 -2.51 -16.76
C VAL A 713 -24.78 -1.02 -17.08
N LEU A 714 -25.15 -0.18 -16.10
CA LEU A 714 -25.23 1.27 -16.29
C LEU A 714 -23.88 1.88 -16.70
N LEU A 715 -22.77 1.46 -16.08
CA LEU A 715 -21.42 1.91 -16.44
C LEU A 715 -21.02 1.45 -17.85
N LEU A 716 -21.39 0.24 -18.25
CA LEU A 716 -21.15 -0.28 -19.61
C LEU A 716 -21.95 0.50 -20.67
N VAL A 717 -23.21 0.82 -20.39
CA VAL A 717 -24.05 1.66 -21.26
C VAL A 717 -23.46 3.06 -21.37
N LEU A 718 -23.04 3.67 -20.26
CA LEU A 718 -22.36 4.97 -20.28
C LEU A 718 -21.07 4.93 -21.11
N ALA A 719 -20.28 3.86 -21.02
CA ALA A 719 -19.08 3.70 -21.83
C ALA A 719 -19.40 3.63 -23.33
N ALA A 720 -20.46 2.90 -23.71
CA ALA A 720 -20.93 2.79 -25.09
C ALA A 720 -21.45 4.14 -25.63
N VAL A 721 -22.23 4.86 -24.83
CA VAL A 721 -22.75 6.20 -25.17
C VAL A 721 -21.60 7.19 -25.34
N LEU A 722 -20.63 7.20 -24.42
CA LEU A 722 -19.47 8.08 -24.48
C LEU A 722 -18.66 7.88 -25.77
N ASN A 723 -18.45 6.62 -26.17
CA ASN A 723 -17.76 6.29 -27.41
C ASN A 723 -18.53 6.75 -28.66
N ARG A 724 -19.88 6.69 -28.65
CA ARG A 724 -20.71 7.18 -29.77
C ARG A 724 -20.79 8.70 -29.84
N VAL A 725 -21.05 9.39 -28.72
CA VAL A 725 -21.24 10.84 -28.69
C VAL A 725 -19.96 11.61 -29.00
N LEU A 726 -18.81 11.11 -28.51
CA LEU A 726 -17.53 11.79 -28.73
C LEU A 726 -16.83 11.38 -30.03
N SER A 727 -17.25 10.32 -30.72
CA SER A 727 -16.79 10.01 -32.09
C SER A 727 -17.55 10.85 -33.13
N ALA A 728 -18.86 11.07 -32.95
CA ALA A 728 -19.65 11.95 -33.81
C ALA A 728 -19.14 13.41 -33.83
N GLY A 729 -18.56 13.88 -32.70
CA GLY A 729 -17.97 15.22 -32.61
C GLY A 729 -16.64 15.40 -33.35
N GLU A 730 -15.94 14.32 -33.73
CA GLU A 730 -14.69 14.39 -34.52
C GLU A 730 -14.98 14.48 -36.03
N VAL A 731 -16.10 13.92 -36.51
CA VAL A 731 -16.53 14.03 -37.91
C VAL A 731 -16.92 15.48 -38.26
N ASN A 732 -17.54 16.21 -37.34
CA ASN A 732 -17.96 17.61 -37.55
C ASN A 732 -16.86 18.66 -37.31
N GLN A 733 -15.62 18.26 -37.00
CA GLN A 733 -14.47 19.20 -36.95
C GLN A 733 -13.57 19.11 -38.19
N HIS A 734 -13.81 18.11 -39.04
CA HIS A 734 -13.12 17.92 -40.33
C HIS A 734 -14.04 18.17 -41.54
N ALA A 735 -15.30 18.57 -41.29
CA ALA A 735 -16.22 19.18 -42.25
C ALA A 735 -16.43 20.63 -41.83
#